data_AF-A0A835V1S7-F1
#
_entry.id   AF-A0A835V1S7-F1
#
_cell.length_a   1.000
_cell.length_b   1.000
_cell.length_c   1.000
_cell.angle_alpha   90.00
_cell.angle_beta   90.00
_cell.angle_gamma   90.00
#
_symmetry.space_group_name_H-M   'P 1'
#
loop_
_entity.id
_entity.type
_entity.pdbx_description
1 polymer ?
#
loop_
_entity_poly.entity_id
_entity_poly.type
_entity_poly.pdbx_seq_one_letter_code
_entity_poly.pdbx_strand_id
1 'polypeptide(L)'
;MAGMEIDSPPQRVVSLSPRDRIVQRLAMHGIPEAYLHQFQLGLVALVRDKKFRINDIVSCILPTDLDVSDAQLLSDTEIVGVSGNFRIKALFDESIWWLQWLMFAGDPQESLSSLLQVTAGQRAVCGAVWGQNDLAYRCRTCEHDPTCAICVSCFQNGNHKDHDYNIMYTGGGCCDCGDETAWRKEGFCSKHKGIEEISPLPQKLANSIGPVLDSLLSGWKDRVMAVQHGQGRLADPDETCRKAADGLSASVIQMLLDFCDCSESLLGFLCRRMSACSGLLDILLKAERLLDKEVVKKLHELLLKLLGDPVFKYDFAKIFIRYYPINMKAMISESSDSVLQKYPMLSTFSVQIFTVPTLTVRLVTEVDLLSVLLGCLKDLFLSFVDVDGHIQVRKWENMSETTIRLIEDVRYVMSHQEVQAHIAHERPEISRAWIFLLKLVQGMDAQIRITGIISEEENENLFIPFFLGHYLGNVNALLIGALSVERYGGLGKMHGADNTDGQRHAKVGRVLQESSASQTCTLEALQHKETHDGESCSSLSSSVVWLISECLKAIECWLRTKIELLNHSFYDIASSSGSNVLAQRKKLYRGHKGTNTLRVNRTSVTRMDMDVEVSVSDDSNERFIGAATTSGVERDASVQNNSLQSTLENNGTCLEHCALDDSLMEVESSVELAVGSIFSLSYFPNINYDVSSQEISFHIHLHRLLSLLLRKALKVCFALGQSGKTDYTTSSGVSFKHEEYFRKLLAGVHPYGFSAFIMEHPLQLRVCCAQVRAGMWRKSGDTAILCSEWYRSIRWFEQGLESDLFLLQCCAALAPPDQFVQRVLERFDLSNYLSLNLADYNEFEAVLVLEMLTLIIHIVKERRFCGLSVEENLYRELVYRLSIGDATHSQVVNSLPRDLSRSDKLQNVLDVLAVYCNPSGMKQGKYSLRKAYWKDLDLYHPRWSSKDLQVAEERYFRFCKVSALNAQLPRWTPVIEPLTPISRIATSNIVLQIVRAVLFYAFFSKTSSISRAPDAVLITALHLISLALDICDAHQLLHIDDPLPILIYACEECNVGSTNAAVFWKNQSLLSLLVSLMRKFKEENDMHVETRQCNVYSLIEVLLKRFSKLSPNCMVELQRLAPDVVFDSQVNRSDQNLASTSDVDDRKAKARQRQAAILEKMRAEQSKFVASLSYNSIEQETYKQKEPFPDDVKEEAIRILMFIVEFFTIDVQSFDSPSGP
;
A
#
# COMPACT_ATOMS: atom_id res chain seq x y z
N MET A 1 66.60 58.40 32.05
CA MET A 1 67.37 57.34 32.73
C MET A 1 67.03 57.43 34.22
N ALA A 2 65.82 57.13 34.66
CA ALA A 2 64.88 56.08 34.24
C ALA A 2 65.55 54.70 34.37
N GLY A 3 65.10 53.93 35.36
CA GLY A 3 65.63 52.60 35.69
C GLY A 3 64.88 51.48 34.99
N MET A 4 65.37 50.25 35.18
CA MET A 4 64.72 49.03 34.72
C MET A 4 63.88 48.46 35.87
N GLU A 5 62.56 48.42 35.70
CA GLU A 5 61.75 47.44 36.43
C GLU A 5 61.80 46.11 35.69
N ILE A 6 61.64 45.01 36.42
CA ILE A 6 61.70 43.65 35.87
C ILE A 6 60.26 43.21 35.64
N ASP A 7 59.86 43.07 34.37
CA ASP A 7 58.57 42.48 34.02
C ASP A 7 58.44 41.10 34.66
N SER A 8 57.45 40.97 35.54
CA SER A 8 57.07 39.66 36.08
C SER A 8 56.43 38.83 34.97
N PRO A 9 56.71 37.52 34.88
CA PRO A 9 56.02 36.68 33.91
C PRO A 9 54.50 36.73 34.17
N PRO A 10 53.65 36.69 33.12
CA PRO A 10 52.21 36.66 33.31
C PRO A 10 51.86 35.48 34.21
N GLN A 11 51.02 35.74 35.23
CA GLN A 11 50.56 34.68 36.12
C GLN A 11 49.88 33.60 35.28
N ARG A 12 50.46 32.39 35.28
CA ARG A 12 49.77 31.21 34.77
C ARG A 12 48.48 31.07 35.56
N VAL A 13 47.33 31.23 34.90
CA VAL A 13 46.05 30.84 35.46
C VAL A 13 46.16 29.34 35.78
N VAL A 14 46.22 29.01 37.07
CA VAL A 14 46.31 27.62 37.51
C VAL A 14 44.96 26.99 37.24
N SER A 15 44.87 26.19 36.18
CA SER A 15 43.67 25.45 35.82
C SER A 15 43.38 24.41 36.90
N LEU A 16 42.48 24.78 37.83
CA LEU A 16 41.96 23.88 38.85
C LEU A 16 41.39 22.62 38.20
N SER A 17 41.75 21.45 38.74
CA SER A 17 41.23 20.19 38.23
C SER A 17 39.71 20.11 38.44
N PRO A 18 38.99 19.24 37.68
CA PRO A 18 37.56 19.01 37.90
C PRO A 18 37.20 18.76 39.37
N ARG A 19 38.05 18.00 40.07
CA ARG A 19 37.93 17.66 41.49
C ARG A 19 38.09 18.87 42.40
N ASP A 20 39.10 19.71 42.14
CA ASP A 20 39.40 20.88 42.97
C ASP A 20 38.31 21.96 42.82
N ARG A 21 37.73 22.10 41.61
CA ARG A 21 36.57 22.96 41.37
C ARG A 21 35.35 22.53 42.20
N ILE A 22 35.06 21.23 42.27
CA ILE A 22 33.99 20.69 43.13
C ILE A 22 34.27 21.02 44.60
N VAL A 23 35.48 20.75 45.10
CA VAL A 23 35.89 21.06 46.48
C VAL A 23 35.75 22.56 46.79
N GLN A 24 36.16 23.44 45.87
CA GLN A 24 36.05 24.89 46.03
C GLN A 24 34.58 25.36 46.09
N ARG A 25 33.71 24.89 45.18
CA ARG A 25 32.28 25.23 45.20
C ARG A 25 31.61 24.78 46.51
N LEU A 26 31.94 23.59 47.01
CA LEU A 26 31.43 23.08 48.29
C LEU A 26 31.95 23.90 49.50
N ALA A 27 33.24 24.29 49.51
CA ALA A 27 33.77 25.18 50.55
C ALA A 27 33.04 26.53 50.57
N MET A 28 32.84 27.14 49.39
CA MET A 28 32.07 28.39 49.25
C MET A 28 30.60 28.24 49.70
N HIS A 29 30.03 27.03 49.57
CA HIS A 29 28.67 26.72 50.01
C HIS A 29 28.56 26.24 51.48
N GLY A 30 29.60 26.51 52.28
CA GLY A 30 29.61 26.31 53.73
C GLY A 30 29.76 24.86 54.17
N ILE A 31 30.37 23.99 53.35
CA ILE A 31 30.74 22.64 53.75
C ILE A 31 32.06 22.69 54.56
N PRO A 32 32.11 22.17 55.81
CA PRO A 32 33.31 22.26 56.63
C PRO A 32 34.51 21.48 56.04
N GLU A 33 35.71 22.07 56.11
CA GLU A 33 36.95 21.50 55.57
C GLU A 33 37.23 20.06 56.05
N ALA A 34 36.85 19.73 57.28
CA ALA A 34 36.98 18.39 57.85
C ALA A 34 36.31 17.28 57.01
N TYR A 35 35.23 17.60 56.29
CA TYR A 35 34.61 16.69 55.32
C TYR A 35 35.29 16.79 53.94
N LEU A 36 35.69 17.99 53.51
CA LEU A 36 36.31 18.21 52.20
C LEU A 36 37.68 17.52 52.07
N HIS A 37 38.47 17.44 53.14
CA HIS A 37 39.71 16.67 53.18
C HIS A 37 39.51 15.15 52.97
N GLN A 38 38.30 14.64 53.18
CA GLN A 38 37.92 13.25 52.91
C GLN A 38 37.20 13.08 51.55
N PHE A 39 37.09 14.16 50.77
CA PHE A 39 36.48 14.21 49.44
C PHE A 39 35.10 13.51 49.42
N GLN A 40 34.92 12.49 48.56
CA GLN A 40 33.68 11.74 48.42
C GLN A 40 33.21 11.09 49.75
N LEU A 41 34.11 10.49 50.53
CA LEU A 41 33.79 9.84 51.80
C LEU A 41 33.24 10.83 52.84
N GLY A 42 33.81 12.05 52.89
CA GLY A 42 33.37 13.10 53.80
C GLY A 42 31.98 13.62 53.45
N LEU A 43 31.67 13.79 52.16
CA LEU A 43 30.32 14.13 51.71
C LEU A 43 29.30 13.03 52.02
N VAL A 44 29.66 11.75 51.84
CA VAL A 44 28.80 10.62 52.21
C VAL A 44 28.47 10.65 53.70
N ALA A 45 29.44 10.95 54.57
CA ALA A 45 29.21 11.13 56.00
C ALA A 45 28.28 12.33 56.29
N LEU A 46 28.53 13.49 55.66
CA LEU A 46 27.70 14.68 55.83
C LEU A 46 26.24 14.47 55.40
N VAL A 47 26.01 13.85 54.24
CA VAL A 47 24.68 13.60 53.67
C VAL A 47 23.90 12.57 54.48
N ARG A 48 24.59 11.58 55.07
CA ARG A 48 24.01 10.60 55.99
C ARG A 48 23.32 11.28 57.18
N ASP A 49 23.94 12.34 57.72
CA ASP A 49 23.45 13.09 58.88
C ASP A 49 22.52 14.28 58.51
N LYS A 50 22.69 14.87 57.31
CA LYS A 50 21.98 16.10 56.88
C LYS A 50 21.26 15.96 55.54
N LYS A 51 20.44 14.90 55.42
CA LYS A 51 19.69 14.53 54.19
C LYS A 51 18.87 15.65 53.51
N PHE A 52 18.48 16.70 54.24
CA PHE A 52 17.73 17.81 53.67
C PHE A 52 18.56 18.73 52.74
N ARG A 53 19.90 18.67 52.80
CA ARG A 53 20.79 19.46 51.93
C ARG A 53 21.20 18.76 50.62
N ILE A 54 20.55 17.65 50.25
CA ILE A 54 20.96 16.89 49.05
C ILE A 54 20.89 17.76 47.79
N ASN A 55 19.81 18.52 47.59
CA ASN A 55 19.67 19.36 46.39
C ASN A 55 20.75 20.47 46.31
N ASP A 56 21.05 21.12 47.44
CA ASP A 56 22.17 22.08 47.56
C ASP A 56 23.49 21.44 47.09
N ILE A 57 23.81 20.26 47.65
CA ILE A 57 25.08 19.57 47.45
C ILE A 57 25.21 19.05 46.02
N VAL A 58 24.14 18.50 45.44
CA VAL A 58 24.09 18.09 44.03
C VAL A 58 24.33 19.30 43.12
N SER A 59 23.70 20.43 43.41
CA SER A 59 23.86 21.67 42.64
C SER A 59 25.27 22.26 42.73
N CYS A 60 25.96 22.09 43.87
CA CYS A 60 27.37 22.50 44.01
C CYS A 60 28.37 21.52 43.36
N ILE A 61 28.04 20.23 43.29
CA ILE A 61 28.88 19.23 42.61
C ILE A 61 28.85 19.45 41.10
N LEU A 62 27.68 19.72 40.51
CA LEU A 62 27.57 19.96 39.07
C LEU A 62 28.36 21.21 38.60
N PRO A 63 28.92 21.22 37.36
CA PRO A 63 29.61 22.37 36.79
C PRO A 63 28.68 23.55 36.46
N THR A 64 29.19 24.77 36.68
CA THR A 64 28.55 26.03 36.28
C THR A 64 28.90 26.41 34.84
N ASP A 65 28.20 27.39 34.26
CA ASP A 65 28.51 27.89 32.91
C ASP A 65 29.88 28.57 32.82
N LEU A 66 30.38 29.09 33.94
CA LEU A 66 31.74 29.60 34.06
C LEU A 66 32.77 28.47 33.97
N ASP A 67 32.51 27.32 34.61
CA ASP A 67 33.39 26.14 34.52
C ASP A 67 33.47 25.59 33.08
N VAL A 68 32.36 25.62 32.33
CA VAL A 68 32.31 25.20 30.92
C VAL A 68 33.01 26.22 30.02
N SER A 69 32.82 27.52 30.28
CA SER A 69 33.49 28.62 29.57
C SER A 69 35.02 28.56 29.75
N ASP A 70 35.50 28.36 30.98
CA ASP A 70 36.91 28.17 31.31
C ASP A 70 37.52 27.00 30.51
N ALA A 71 36.82 25.86 30.48
CA ALA A 71 37.30 24.65 29.80
C ALA A 71 37.41 24.84 28.28
N GLN A 72 36.53 25.65 27.68
CA GLN A 72 36.56 25.99 26.26
C GLN A 72 37.69 26.98 25.92
N LEU A 73 37.85 28.06 26.71
CA LEU A 73 38.93 29.03 26.52
C LEU A 73 40.32 28.36 26.62
N LEU A 74 40.45 27.33 27.44
CA LEU A 74 41.66 26.51 27.57
C LEU A 74 41.86 25.52 26.42
N SER A 75 40.85 25.16 25.61
CA SER A 75 41.06 24.38 24.37
C SER A 75 41.44 25.26 23.19
N ASP A 76 40.92 26.48 23.11
CA ASP A 76 41.15 27.38 21.97
C ASP A 76 42.57 28.00 21.98
N THR A 77 43.34 27.76 23.04
CA THR A 77 44.69 28.33 23.27
C THR A 77 45.85 27.32 23.20
N GLU A 78 45.58 26.03 23.00
CA GLU A 78 46.63 24.98 22.95
C GLU A 78 46.68 24.27 21.58
N ILE A 79 47.85 24.35 20.92
CA ILE A 79 48.07 23.90 19.52
C ILE A 79 48.11 22.35 19.36
N VAL A 80 47.69 21.58 20.37
CA VAL A 80 47.89 20.12 20.43
C VAL A 80 46.59 19.33 20.67
N GLY A 81 45.86 19.09 19.58
CA GLY A 81 45.19 17.81 19.27
C GLY A 81 44.03 17.29 20.15
N VAL A 82 43.76 17.86 21.32
CA VAL A 82 42.69 17.39 22.23
C VAL A 82 41.45 18.27 22.05
N SER A 83 40.38 17.71 21.48
CA SER A 83 39.11 18.43 21.29
C SER A 83 38.54 18.94 22.62
N GLY A 84 38.11 20.21 22.67
CA GLY A 84 37.58 20.86 23.88
C GLY A 84 36.40 20.13 24.51
N ASN A 85 35.59 19.44 23.70
CA ASN A 85 34.48 18.61 24.18
C ASN A 85 34.94 17.51 25.15
N PHE A 86 36.17 17.00 25.03
CA PHE A 86 36.75 16.02 25.96
C PHE A 86 37.00 16.64 27.36
N ARG A 87 37.45 17.90 27.43
CA ARG A 87 37.65 18.62 28.70
C ARG A 87 36.32 18.93 29.38
N ILE A 88 35.32 19.34 28.60
CA ILE A 88 33.96 19.59 29.11
C ILE A 88 33.34 18.29 29.63
N LYS A 89 33.43 17.18 28.89
CA LYS A 89 32.94 15.87 29.35
C LYS A 89 33.65 15.45 30.65
N ALA A 90 34.97 15.63 30.77
CA ALA A 90 35.71 15.27 31.99
C ALA A 90 35.27 16.06 33.25
N LEU A 91 34.77 17.30 33.12
CA LEU A 91 34.15 18.02 34.23
C LEU A 91 32.87 17.34 34.72
N PHE A 92 32.02 16.90 33.79
CA PHE A 92 30.77 16.23 34.12
C PHE A 92 31.01 14.78 34.58
N ASP A 93 31.96 14.04 34.01
CA ASP A 93 32.32 12.68 34.44
C ASP A 93 32.78 12.65 35.92
N GLU A 94 33.69 13.55 36.33
CA GLU A 94 34.09 13.68 37.76
C GLU A 94 32.88 14.08 38.63
N SER A 95 32.03 14.99 38.15
CA SER A 95 30.84 15.41 38.90
C SER A 95 29.86 14.26 39.11
N ILE A 96 29.58 13.47 38.06
CA ILE A 96 28.75 12.27 38.13
C ILE A 96 29.37 11.21 39.03
N TRP A 97 30.69 11.01 39.00
CA TRP A 97 31.41 10.12 39.91
C TRP A 97 31.18 10.50 41.39
N TRP A 98 31.28 11.80 41.74
CA TRP A 98 30.96 12.28 43.09
C TRP A 98 29.48 12.05 43.47
N LEU A 99 28.56 12.15 42.52
CA LEU A 99 27.14 11.84 42.75
C LEU A 99 26.88 10.34 42.93
N GLN A 100 27.58 9.45 42.22
CA GLN A 100 27.48 8.00 42.42
C GLN A 100 27.87 7.59 43.85
N TRP A 101 28.95 8.17 44.40
CA TRP A 101 29.33 7.96 45.81
C TRP A 101 28.22 8.35 46.80
N LEU A 102 27.49 9.43 46.53
CA LEU A 102 26.31 9.83 47.32
C LEU A 102 25.12 8.87 47.13
N MET A 103 24.85 8.43 45.90
CA MET A 103 23.78 7.49 45.59
C MET A 103 23.95 6.15 46.34
N PHE A 104 25.15 5.57 46.30
CA PHE A 104 25.46 4.28 46.95
C PHE A 104 25.89 4.41 48.42
N ALA A 105 26.14 5.64 48.91
CA ALA A 105 26.60 5.95 50.27
C ALA A 105 27.89 5.20 50.69
N GLY A 106 28.77 4.98 49.70
CA GLY A 106 30.00 4.19 49.75
C GLY A 106 30.63 4.12 48.34
N ASP A 107 31.54 3.19 48.11
CA ASP A 107 32.12 3.02 46.77
C ASP A 107 31.06 2.47 45.78
N PRO A 108 30.83 3.14 44.64
CA PRO A 108 29.82 2.70 43.67
C PRO A 108 30.25 1.45 42.89
N GLN A 109 31.55 1.21 42.66
CA GLN A 109 32.03 0.02 41.94
C GLN A 109 31.85 -1.24 42.79
N GLU A 110 32.16 -1.18 44.08
CA GLU A 110 31.84 -2.29 45.01
C GLU A 110 30.32 -2.54 45.07
N SER A 111 29.53 -1.47 45.12
CA SER A 111 28.07 -1.55 45.23
C SER A 111 27.40 -2.13 43.97
N LEU A 112 27.82 -1.68 42.78
CA LEU A 112 27.34 -2.21 41.50
C LEU A 112 27.81 -3.65 41.28
N SER A 113 29.05 -3.98 41.65
CA SER A 113 29.57 -5.36 41.59
C SER A 113 28.80 -6.30 42.52
N SER A 114 28.42 -5.83 43.71
CA SER A 114 27.59 -6.58 44.67
C SER A 114 26.18 -6.83 44.11
N LEU A 115 25.54 -5.83 43.51
CA LEU A 115 24.26 -5.99 42.81
C LEU A 115 24.36 -7.01 41.67
N LEU A 116 25.37 -6.88 40.81
CA LEU A 116 25.65 -7.80 39.70
C LEU A 116 25.83 -9.25 40.16
N GLN A 117 26.51 -9.48 41.29
CA GLN A 117 26.68 -10.81 41.87
C GLN A 117 25.37 -11.38 42.44
N VAL A 118 24.48 -10.53 42.97
CA VAL A 118 23.16 -10.94 43.49
C VAL A 118 22.18 -11.25 42.35
N THR A 119 22.30 -10.61 41.19
CA THR A 119 21.40 -10.83 40.03
C THR A 119 21.99 -11.69 38.90
N ALA A 120 23.18 -12.26 39.10
CA ALA A 120 23.89 -13.05 38.09
C ALA A 120 23.08 -14.27 37.61
N GLY A 121 22.46 -14.14 36.43
CA GLY A 121 21.66 -15.19 35.79
C GLY A 121 20.15 -14.99 35.83
N GLN A 122 19.64 -13.90 36.41
CA GLN A 122 18.21 -13.55 36.43
C GLN A 122 17.97 -12.14 35.87
N ARG A 123 17.80 -12.03 34.56
CA ARG A 123 17.09 -10.91 33.95
C ARG A 123 15.61 -11.28 33.79
N ALA A 124 14.71 -10.31 33.73
CA ALA A 124 13.29 -10.58 33.51
C ALA A 124 12.98 -10.69 32.01
N VAL A 125 13.41 -9.66 31.29
CA VAL A 125 13.31 -9.48 29.84
C VAL A 125 14.70 -9.54 29.20
N CYS A 126 14.77 -9.92 27.93
CA CYS A 126 16.04 -9.96 27.22
C CYS A 126 16.48 -8.57 26.74
N GLY A 127 15.61 -7.85 26.02
CA GLY A 127 15.88 -6.50 25.51
C GLY A 127 17.09 -6.36 24.58
N ALA A 128 17.67 -7.48 24.12
CA ALA A 128 18.88 -7.46 23.30
C ALA A 128 18.58 -6.84 21.93
N VAL A 129 19.16 -5.66 21.68
CA VAL A 129 19.02 -4.89 20.44
C VAL A 129 19.78 -5.57 19.30
N TRP A 130 19.20 -5.55 18.10
CA TRP A 130 19.77 -6.12 16.87
C TRP A 130 20.32 -5.04 15.92
N GLY A 131 21.36 -5.38 15.18
CA GLY A 131 21.80 -4.66 13.99
C GLY A 131 21.05 -5.06 12.71
N GLN A 132 21.47 -4.49 11.59
CA GLN A 132 21.04 -4.92 10.25
C GLN A 132 21.65 -6.28 9.90
N ASN A 133 20.81 -7.19 9.41
CA ASN A 133 21.12 -8.59 9.08
C ASN A 133 21.56 -9.47 10.27
N ASP A 134 21.29 -9.07 11.51
CA ASP A 134 21.33 -9.97 12.67
C ASP A 134 20.25 -11.07 12.54
N LEU A 135 20.45 -12.20 13.23
CA LEU A 135 19.59 -13.39 13.10
C LEU A 135 18.69 -13.56 14.32
N ALA A 136 17.37 -13.59 14.07
CA ALA A 136 16.34 -13.78 15.07
C ALA A 136 15.41 -14.96 14.72
N TYR A 137 14.65 -15.40 15.72
CA TYR A 137 13.68 -16.49 15.62
C TYR A 137 12.28 -15.95 15.93
N ARG A 138 11.30 -16.36 15.13
CA ARG A 138 9.88 -16.12 15.38
C ARG A 138 9.17 -17.45 15.58
N CYS A 139 8.38 -17.55 16.64
CA CYS A 139 7.73 -18.78 17.05
C CYS A 139 6.23 -18.54 17.09
N ARG A 140 5.49 -18.99 16.07
CA ARG A 140 4.05 -18.73 15.89
C ARG A 140 3.18 -19.32 17.00
N THR A 141 3.75 -20.25 17.79
CA THR A 141 3.16 -20.79 19.02
C THR A 141 3.33 -19.86 20.25
N CYS A 142 4.38 -19.04 20.30
CA CYS A 142 4.78 -18.23 21.46
C CYS A 142 4.65 -16.71 21.26
N GLU A 143 4.69 -16.22 20.02
CA GLU A 143 4.45 -14.82 19.71
C GLU A 143 2.98 -14.43 20.01
N HIS A 144 2.76 -13.18 20.41
CA HIS A 144 1.41 -12.61 20.48
C HIS A 144 0.98 -11.97 19.14
N ASP A 145 1.92 -11.49 18.32
CA ASP A 145 1.65 -11.00 16.96
C ASP A 145 2.82 -11.27 15.98
N PRO A 146 2.62 -11.06 14.66
CA PRO A 146 3.63 -11.34 13.64
C PRO A 146 4.85 -10.40 13.56
N THR A 147 5.06 -9.49 14.53
CA THR A 147 6.26 -8.64 14.62
C THR A 147 7.22 -9.08 15.73
N CYS A 148 6.70 -9.69 16.80
CA CYS A 148 7.49 -10.18 17.93
C CYS A 148 8.54 -11.20 17.51
N ALA A 149 9.77 -11.09 18.03
CA ALA A 149 10.87 -12.01 17.74
C ALA A 149 11.86 -12.14 18.92
N ILE A 150 12.62 -13.24 18.94
CA ILE A 150 13.64 -13.48 19.96
C ILE A 150 15.01 -13.81 19.36
N CYS A 151 16.08 -13.39 20.04
CA CYS A 151 17.45 -13.63 19.59
C CYS A 151 17.82 -15.12 19.68
N VAL A 152 18.82 -15.54 18.88
CA VAL A 152 19.33 -16.95 18.84
C VAL A 152 19.56 -17.53 20.24
N SER A 153 20.16 -16.74 21.14
CA SER A 153 20.44 -17.14 22.52
C SER A 153 19.16 -17.43 23.32
N CYS A 154 18.10 -16.62 23.16
CA CYS A 154 16.84 -16.87 23.86
C CYS A 154 16.12 -18.09 23.32
N PHE A 155 16.07 -18.26 21.99
CA PHE A 155 15.45 -19.44 21.37
C PHE A 155 16.14 -20.74 21.81
N GLN A 156 17.49 -20.77 21.80
CA GLN A 156 18.27 -21.93 22.25
C GLN A 156 18.13 -22.24 23.76
N ASN A 157 17.80 -21.25 24.59
CA ASN A 157 17.63 -21.41 26.04
C ASN A 157 16.16 -21.53 26.48
N GLY A 158 15.20 -21.54 25.54
CA GLY A 158 13.75 -21.58 25.78
C GLY A 158 13.08 -22.85 25.24
N ASN A 159 11.86 -23.11 25.70
CA ASN A 159 11.12 -24.31 25.30
C ASN A 159 10.31 -24.07 24.02
N HIS A 160 10.95 -24.28 22.87
CA HIS A 160 10.29 -24.26 21.55
C HIS A 160 10.17 -25.67 20.93
N LYS A 161 10.21 -26.71 21.76
CA LYS A 161 10.09 -28.10 21.30
C LYS A 161 8.66 -28.35 20.81
N ASP A 162 8.53 -28.94 19.62
CA ASP A 162 7.25 -29.25 18.97
C ASP A 162 6.37 -28.01 18.67
N HIS A 163 6.96 -26.80 18.68
CA HIS A 163 6.31 -25.54 18.30
C HIS A 163 6.54 -25.20 16.81
N ASP A 164 5.68 -24.37 16.23
CA ASP A 164 5.89 -23.79 14.91
C ASP A 164 6.76 -22.53 14.99
N TYR A 165 7.82 -22.47 14.20
CA TYR A 165 8.77 -21.35 14.17
C TYR A 165 9.45 -21.19 12.81
N ASN A 166 9.97 -19.99 12.54
CA ASN A 166 10.92 -19.73 11.46
C ASN A 166 12.07 -18.83 11.93
N ILE A 167 13.10 -18.75 11.09
CA ILE A 167 14.23 -17.85 11.25
C ILE A 167 13.96 -16.59 10.43
N MET A 168 14.50 -15.45 10.87
CA MET A 168 14.50 -14.20 10.09
C MET A 168 15.81 -13.45 10.26
N TYR A 169 16.10 -12.58 9.30
CA TYR A 169 17.10 -11.52 9.42
C TYR A 169 16.43 -10.22 9.84
N THR A 170 17.05 -9.45 10.72
CA THR A 170 16.48 -8.24 11.31
C THR A 170 17.00 -6.97 10.62
N GLY A 171 16.14 -5.99 10.41
CA GLY A 171 16.55 -4.63 10.02
C GLY A 171 16.95 -3.73 11.21
N GLY A 172 16.96 -4.29 12.42
CA GLY A 172 16.93 -3.60 13.70
C GLY A 172 15.83 -4.18 14.61
N GLY A 173 15.64 -3.60 15.79
CA GLY A 173 14.66 -4.04 16.80
C GLY A 173 15.32 -4.60 18.07
N CYS A 174 14.56 -5.25 18.95
CA CYS A 174 15.10 -5.91 20.14
C CYS A 174 14.34 -7.19 20.53
N CYS A 175 14.97 -8.05 21.32
CA CYS A 175 14.47 -9.38 21.70
C CYS A 175 13.37 -9.35 22.78
N ASP A 176 12.16 -9.81 22.42
CA ASP A 176 10.95 -9.83 23.25
C ASP A 176 10.93 -10.90 24.36
N CYS A 177 11.95 -11.77 24.45
CA CYS A 177 11.95 -12.91 25.36
C CYS A 177 11.83 -12.44 26.82
N GLY A 178 10.75 -12.83 27.50
CA GLY A 178 10.43 -12.43 28.87
C GLY A 178 9.40 -11.31 28.99
N ASP A 179 9.05 -10.61 27.90
CA ASP A 179 7.99 -9.60 27.91
C ASP A 179 6.63 -10.27 27.69
N GLU A 180 5.84 -10.41 28.75
CA GLU A 180 4.49 -11.01 28.69
C GLU A 180 3.50 -10.19 27.85
N THR A 181 3.85 -8.96 27.44
CA THR A 181 3.04 -8.17 26.49
C THR A 181 3.26 -8.55 25.02
N ALA A 182 4.31 -9.31 24.72
CA ALA A 182 4.80 -9.64 23.38
C ALA A 182 5.02 -11.16 23.16
N TRP A 183 5.43 -11.88 24.20
CA TRP A 183 5.79 -13.30 24.15
C TRP A 183 5.17 -14.09 25.29
N ARG A 184 4.67 -15.31 25.02
CA ARG A 184 4.01 -16.15 26.02
C ARG A 184 4.99 -16.75 27.03
N LYS A 185 4.53 -16.88 28.27
CA LYS A 185 5.25 -17.51 29.39
C LYS A 185 5.75 -18.94 29.09
N GLU A 186 5.06 -19.73 28.26
CA GLU A 186 5.56 -21.07 27.86
C GLU A 186 6.84 -21.00 27.00
N GLY A 187 6.99 -19.93 26.21
CA GLY A 187 8.12 -19.70 25.30
C GLY A 187 9.25 -18.87 25.91
N PHE A 188 9.21 -18.60 27.22
CA PHE A 188 10.28 -17.89 27.93
C PHE A 188 11.54 -18.74 28.03
N CYS A 189 12.71 -18.09 27.94
CA CYS A 189 13.98 -18.77 28.10
C CYS A 189 14.38 -18.89 29.57
N SER A 190 15.19 -19.89 29.88
CA SER A 190 15.67 -20.19 31.24
C SER A 190 16.38 -19.04 31.98
N LYS A 191 16.71 -17.94 31.28
CA LYS A 191 17.34 -16.72 31.81
C LYS A 191 16.42 -15.50 31.86
N HIS A 192 15.25 -15.55 31.24
CA HIS A 192 14.31 -14.43 31.06
C HIS A 192 12.88 -14.88 31.31
N LYS A 193 12.41 -14.74 32.55
CA LYS A 193 11.13 -15.30 33.03
C LYS A 193 10.01 -14.27 33.21
N GLY A 194 10.24 -13.02 32.82
CA GLY A 194 9.31 -11.93 33.04
C GLY A 194 9.37 -11.31 34.44
N ILE A 195 8.59 -10.24 34.58
CA ILE A 195 8.81 -9.19 35.58
C ILE A 195 8.31 -9.58 36.99
N GLU A 196 7.40 -10.55 37.09
CA GLU A 196 6.83 -11.01 38.36
C GLU A 196 7.83 -11.76 39.26
N GLU A 197 8.96 -12.28 38.73
CA GLU A 197 10.04 -12.87 39.53
C GLU A 197 11.11 -11.83 39.99
N ILE A 198 11.01 -10.54 39.63
CA ILE A 198 12.00 -9.52 40.04
C ILE A 198 11.82 -9.16 41.52
N SER A 199 12.87 -9.37 42.34
CA SER A 199 12.93 -8.77 43.67
C SER A 199 13.15 -7.24 43.59
N PRO A 200 12.34 -6.41 44.27
CA PRO A 200 12.46 -4.95 44.20
C PRO A 200 13.78 -4.47 44.83
N LEU A 201 14.33 -3.38 44.28
CA LEU A 201 15.60 -2.79 44.73
C LEU A 201 15.61 -2.60 46.26
N PRO A 202 16.62 -3.10 47.00
CA PRO A 202 16.60 -3.10 48.46
C PRO A 202 16.33 -1.72 49.05
N GLN A 203 15.32 -1.60 49.93
CA GLN A 203 14.79 -0.29 50.37
C GLN A 203 15.86 0.66 50.93
N LYS A 204 16.91 0.15 51.59
CA LYS A 204 18.04 0.96 52.07
C LYS A 204 18.75 1.69 50.92
N LEU A 205 18.95 1.01 49.79
CA LEU A 205 19.60 1.53 48.60
C LEU A 205 18.64 2.45 47.82
N ALA A 206 17.37 2.05 47.65
CA ALA A 206 16.35 2.92 47.04
C ALA A 206 16.23 4.27 47.78
N ASN A 207 16.27 4.26 49.11
CA ASN A 207 16.27 5.46 49.97
C ASN A 207 17.59 6.27 49.93
N SER A 208 18.61 5.79 49.23
CA SER A 208 19.94 6.43 49.09
C SER A 208 20.12 7.00 47.68
N ILE A 209 19.89 6.18 46.64
CA ILE A 209 19.94 6.61 45.23
C ILE A 209 18.84 7.64 44.96
N GLY A 210 17.61 7.38 45.44
CA GLY A 210 16.40 8.10 45.04
C GLY A 210 16.48 9.64 45.12
N PRO A 211 16.86 10.24 46.26
CA PRO A 211 16.89 11.70 46.40
C PRO A 211 18.01 12.37 45.59
N VAL A 212 19.18 11.73 45.48
CA VAL A 212 20.31 12.24 44.69
C VAL A 212 19.98 12.20 43.20
N LEU A 213 19.35 11.10 42.75
CA LEU A 213 18.87 10.93 41.39
C LEU A 213 17.77 11.95 41.02
N ASP A 214 16.79 12.21 41.90
CA ASP A 214 15.75 13.22 41.62
C ASP A 214 16.34 14.60 41.36
N SER A 215 17.28 15.04 42.21
CA SER A 215 17.93 16.34 42.04
C SER A 215 18.79 16.40 40.77
N LEU A 216 19.41 15.28 40.37
CA LEU A 216 20.17 15.18 39.13
C LEU A 216 19.25 15.17 37.89
N LEU A 217 18.13 14.45 37.94
CA LEU A 217 17.15 14.39 36.84
C LEU A 217 16.46 15.74 36.61
N SER A 218 16.10 16.49 37.67
CA SER A 218 15.62 17.86 37.49
C SER A 218 16.72 18.75 36.92
N GLY A 219 17.91 18.75 37.51
CA GLY A 219 19.04 19.55 37.02
C GLY A 219 19.39 19.26 35.56
N TRP A 220 19.27 18.01 35.12
CA TRP A 220 19.44 17.61 33.72
C TRP A 220 18.33 18.15 32.82
N LYS A 221 17.05 17.97 33.19
CA LYS A 221 15.89 18.54 32.48
C LYS A 221 16.01 20.08 32.36
N ASP A 222 16.31 20.76 33.46
CA ASP A 222 16.46 22.21 33.53
C ASP A 222 17.65 22.69 32.67
N ARG A 223 18.74 21.93 32.62
CA ARG A 223 19.90 22.17 31.73
C ARG A 223 19.56 22.04 30.23
N VAL A 224 18.79 21.03 29.83
CA VAL A 224 18.38 20.87 28.41
C VAL A 224 17.34 21.91 28.00
N MET A 225 16.40 22.28 28.89
CA MET A 225 15.44 23.37 28.62
C MET A 225 16.11 24.74 28.44
N ALA A 226 17.25 25.00 29.09
CA ALA A 226 17.99 26.24 28.91
C ALA A 226 18.42 26.49 27.45
N VAL A 227 18.78 25.44 26.72
CA VAL A 227 19.09 25.51 25.27
C VAL A 227 17.86 25.91 24.47
N GLN A 228 16.69 25.33 24.77
CA GLN A 228 15.43 25.66 24.08
C GLN A 228 15.03 27.14 24.25
N HIS A 229 15.40 27.77 25.36
CA HIS A 229 15.16 29.20 25.61
C HIS A 229 16.26 30.15 25.07
N GLY A 230 17.40 29.62 24.60
CA GLY A 230 18.47 30.40 23.96
C GLY A 230 18.17 30.78 22.51
N GLN A 231 17.45 29.90 21.79
CA GLN A 231 17.10 30.03 20.37
C GLN A 231 16.20 31.24 20.07
N GLY A 232 16.81 32.41 19.90
CA GLY A 232 16.13 33.66 19.56
C GLY A 232 16.87 34.96 19.88
N ARG A 233 18.10 34.92 20.42
CA ARG A 233 18.88 36.14 20.74
C ARG A 233 20.13 36.28 19.86
N LEU A 234 20.35 37.48 19.34
CA LEU A 234 21.49 37.85 18.50
C LEU A 234 22.77 38.09 19.34
N ALA A 235 23.37 37.03 19.89
CA ALA A 235 24.72 37.02 20.49
C ALA A 235 25.24 35.58 20.72
N ASP A 236 26.54 35.44 21.03
CA ASP A 236 27.27 34.18 21.31
C ASP A 236 26.76 33.22 22.42
N PRO A 237 25.95 33.60 23.45
CA PRO A 237 25.68 32.70 24.60
C PRO A 237 25.01 31.34 24.34
N ASP A 238 24.54 31.05 23.12
CA ASP A 238 23.83 29.79 22.81
C ASP A 238 24.77 28.56 22.82
N GLU A 239 26.03 28.73 22.38
CA GLU A 239 26.97 27.62 22.18
C GLU A 239 27.48 27.02 23.50
N THR A 240 27.81 27.85 24.49
CA THR A 240 28.25 27.39 25.82
C THR A 240 27.13 26.63 26.53
N CYS A 241 25.90 27.13 26.44
CA CYS A 241 24.72 26.48 27.00
C CYS A 241 24.48 25.09 26.37
N ARG A 242 24.65 24.98 25.05
CA ARG A 242 24.53 23.70 24.33
C ARG A 242 25.61 22.70 24.78
N LYS A 243 26.88 23.11 24.79
CA LYS A 243 27.99 22.25 25.27
C LYS A 243 27.86 21.84 26.74
N ALA A 244 27.30 22.70 27.60
CA ALA A 244 26.99 22.36 28.98
C ALA A 244 25.87 21.30 29.07
N ALA A 245 24.83 21.40 28.24
CA ALA A 245 23.76 20.41 28.16
C ALA A 245 24.26 19.08 27.56
N ASP A 246 25.08 19.11 26.51
CA ASP A 246 25.71 17.93 25.88
C ASP A 246 26.62 17.18 26.86
N GLY A 247 27.53 17.90 27.52
CA GLY A 247 28.48 17.32 28.47
C GLY A 247 27.79 16.66 29.67
N LEU A 248 26.75 17.31 30.22
CA LEU A 248 25.94 16.71 31.27
C LEU A 248 25.17 15.49 30.76
N SER A 249 24.51 15.62 29.61
CA SER A 249 23.68 14.56 29.03
C SER A 249 24.50 13.31 28.75
N ALA A 250 25.67 13.43 28.10
CA ALA A 250 26.56 12.29 27.83
C ALA A 250 26.95 11.54 29.10
N SER A 251 27.26 12.27 30.18
CA SER A 251 27.72 11.70 31.46
C SER A 251 26.57 11.08 32.27
N VAL A 252 25.39 11.71 32.26
CA VAL A 252 24.17 11.16 32.89
C VAL A 252 23.67 9.92 32.14
N ILE A 253 23.62 9.97 30.82
CA ILE A 253 23.15 8.86 29.97
C ILE A 253 24.06 7.64 30.15
N GLN A 254 25.38 7.80 30.16
CA GLN A 254 26.30 6.68 30.37
C GLN A 254 26.11 6.04 31.75
N MET A 255 26.03 6.84 32.82
CA MET A 255 25.72 6.32 34.17
C MET A 255 24.40 5.54 34.21
N LEU A 256 23.34 6.05 33.56
CA LEU A 256 22.05 5.37 33.53
C LEU A 256 22.11 4.07 32.70
N LEU A 257 22.86 4.04 31.60
CA LEU A 257 23.13 2.82 30.82
C LEU A 257 23.87 1.77 31.66
N ASP A 258 24.92 2.17 32.38
CA ASP A 258 25.71 1.30 33.25
C ASP A 258 24.84 0.71 34.37
N PHE A 259 24.04 1.56 35.03
CA PHE A 259 23.11 1.14 36.08
C PHE A 259 22.05 0.16 35.56
N CYS A 260 21.53 0.38 34.34
CA CYS A 260 20.57 -0.53 33.71
C CYS A 260 21.19 -1.89 33.35
N ASP A 261 22.49 -1.99 33.07
CA ASP A 261 23.13 -3.30 32.91
C ASP A 261 23.34 -4.05 34.23
N CYS A 262 23.49 -3.31 35.34
CA CYS A 262 23.83 -3.88 36.63
C CYS A 262 22.69 -4.67 37.30
N SER A 263 21.43 -4.23 37.19
CA SER A 263 20.27 -5.08 37.55
C SER A 263 18.92 -4.57 37.04
N GLU A 264 18.02 -5.48 36.72
CA GLU A 264 16.60 -5.19 36.43
C GLU A 264 15.90 -4.46 37.58
N SER A 265 16.26 -4.79 38.83
CA SER A 265 15.70 -4.12 40.02
C SER A 265 16.04 -2.62 40.05
N LEU A 266 17.22 -2.25 39.54
CA LEU A 266 17.68 -0.87 39.41
C LEU A 266 17.10 -0.23 38.14
N LEU A 267 17.06 -0.94 37.00
CA LEU A 267 16.40 -0.49 35.77
C LEU A 267 14.94 -0.06 36.03
N GLY A 268 14.12 -0.94 36.60
CA GLY A 268 12.73 -0.61 36.95
C GLY A 268 12.60 0.51 37.99
N PHE A 269 13.61 0.68 38.87
CA PHE A 269 13.67 1.83 39.77
C PHE A 269 13.96 3.13 39.02
N LEU A 270 14.92 3.14 38.09
CA LEU A 270 15.22 4.28 37.21
C LEU A 270 14.01 4.66 36.36
N CYS A 271 13.35 3.68 35.72
CA CYS A 271 12.10 3.85 34.98
C CYS A 271 11.04 4.63 35.79
N ARG A 272 10.72 4.15 37.01
CA ARG A 272 9.77 4.83 37.91
C ARG A 272 10.21 6.22 38.35
N ARG A 273 11.52 6.47 38.48
CA ARG A 273 12.07 7.78 38.84
C ARG A 273 12.02 8.78 37.68
N MET A 274 12.29 8.32 36.46
CA MET A 274 12.21 9.12 35.24
C MET A 274 10.76 9.47 34.86
N SER A 275 9.82 8.51 34.91
CA SER A 275 8.38 8.79 34.75
C SER A 275 7.83 9.78 35.79
N ALA A 276 8.35 9.74 37.03
CA ALA A 276 7.94 10.67 38.08
C ALA A 276 8.57 12.08 37.97
N CYS A 277 9.60 12.26 37.12
CA CYS A 277 10.26 13.55 36.94
C CYS A 277 9.48 14.41 35.93
N SER A 278 8.55 15.23 36.44
CA SER A 278 7.64 16.05 35.62
C SER A 278 8.36 16.85 34.52
N GLY A 279 7.96 16.62 33.26
CA GLY A 279 8.51 17.26 32.07
C GLY A 279 9.85 16.70 31.56
N LEU A 280 10.46 15.70 32.22
CA LEU A 280 11.72 15.10 31.78
C LEU A 280 11.57 14.39 30.42
N LEU A 281 10.59 13.49 30.29
CA LEU A 281 10.39 12.76 29.04
C LEU A 281 9.97 13.69 27.89
N ASP A 282 9.19 14.74 28.17
CA ASP A 282 8.82 15.77 27.19
C ASP A 282 10.00 16.58 26.63
N ILE A 283 11.06 16.81 27.43
CA ILE A 283 12.28 17.48 26.94
C ILE A 283 13.26 16.49 26.32
N LEU A 284 13.36 15.25 26.81
CA LEU A 284 14.19 14.20 26.21
C LEU A 284 13.70 13.80 24.81
N LEU A 285 12.39 13.76 24.57
CA LEU A 285 11.81 13.58 23.22
C LEU A 285 12.11 14.76 22.28
N LYS A 286 12.41 15.95 22.81
CA LYS A 286 12.82 17.14 22.03
C LYS A 286 14.34 17.29 21.93
N ALA A 287 15.11 16.54 22.72
CA ALA A 287 16.56 16.67 22.82
C ALA A 287 17.28 16.43 21.50
N GLU A 288 16.68 15.67 20.58
CA GLU A 288 17.13 15.50 19.20
C GLU A 288 17.37 16.81 18.43
N ARG A 289 16.68 17.89 18.83
CA ARG A 289 16.77 19.24 18.25
C ARG A 289 17.62 20.20 19.09
N LEU A 290 18.18 19.75 20.22
CA LEU A 290 18.83 20.57 21.24
C LEU A 290 20.25 20.10 21.58
N LEU A 291 20.58 18.83 21.35
CA LEU A 291 21.85 18.18 21.71
C LEU A 291 22.60 17.67 20.46
N ASP A 292 23.88 17.35 20.63
CA ASP A 292 24.73 16.73 19.61
C ASP A 292 24.26 15.30 19.23
N LYS A 293 24.53 14.92 17.97
CA LYS A 293 24.10 13.65 17.37
C LYS A 293 24.61 12.41 18.10
N GLU A 294 25.84 12.38 18.61
CA GLU A 294 26.33 11.19 19.33
C GLU A 294 25.75 11.11 20.76
N VAL A 295 25.42 12.25 21.37
CA VAL A 295 24.69 12.33 22.65
C VAL A 295 23.25 11.83 22.47
N VAL A 296 22.58 12.27 21.40
CA VAL A 296 21.24 11.83 20.99
C VAL A 296 21.19 10.32 20.72
N LYS A 297 22.17 9.78 19.99
CA LYS A 297 22.30 8.34 19.71
C LYS A 297 22.44 7.52 21.00
N LYS A 298 23.21 8.00 21.97
CA LYS A 298 23.29 7.41 23.32
C LYS A 298 21.99 7.57 24.12
N LEU A 299 21.26 8.67 23.95
CA LEU A 299 19.92 8.84 24.54
C LEU A 299 18.92 7.82 23.97
N HIS A 300 18.96 7.54 22.66
CA HIS A 300 18.10 6.51 22.04
C HIS A 300 18.45 5.11 22.57
N GLU A 301 19.73 4.78 22.71
CA GLU A 301 20.20 3.53 23.34
C GLU A 301 19.65 3.37 24.77
N LEU A 302 19.66 4.44 25.58
CA LEU A 302 19.09 4.44 26.92
C LEU A 302 17.57 4.29 26.90
N LEU A 303 16.86 5.06 26.08
CA LEU A 303 15.40 5.00 26.00
C LEU A 303 14.91 3.63 25.55
N LEU A 304 15.52 3.03 24.51
CA LEU A 304 15.24 1.66 24.06
C LEU A 304 15.41 0.63 25.19
N LYS A 305 16.47 0.76 26.00
CA LYS A 305 16.75 -0.11 27.15
C LYS A 305 15.69 0.03 28.25
N LEU A 306 15.20 1.24 28.51
CA LEU A 306 14.16 1.52 29.50
C LEU A 306 12.76 1.05 29.05
N LEU A 307 12.49 0.89 27.74
CA LEU A 307 11.25 0.30 27.22
C LEU A 307 11.04 -1.18 27.63
N GLY A 308 12.05 -1.83 28.20
CA GLY A 308 11.91 -3.14 28.84
C GLY A 308 11.02 -3.17 30.09
N ASP A 309 10.77 -2.02 30.73
CA ASP A 309 9.77 -1.88 31.80
C ASP A 309 8.41 -1.47 31.19
N PRO A 310 7.34 -2.29 31.27
CA PRO A 310 6.05 -1.99 30.63
C PRO A 310 5.33 -0.74 31.15
N VAL A 311 5.62 -0.31 32.39
CA VAL A 311 5.04 0.93 32.94
C VAL A 311 5.71 2.13 32.27
N PHE A 312 7.04 2.11 32.15
CA PHE A 312 7.79 3.11 31.38
C PHE A 312 7.44 3.07 29.89
N LYS A 313 7.31 1.88 29.29
CA LYS A 313 6.89 1.67 27.89
C LYS A 313 5.58 2.40 27.59
N TYR A 314 4.59 2.26 28.47
CA TYR A 314 3.30 2.94 28.37
C TYR A 314 3.36 4.44 28.71
N ASP A 315 4.14 4.86 29.71
CA ASP A 315 4.33 6.28 30.05
C ASP A 315 5.02 7.06 28.94
N PHE A 316 6.11 6.52 28.40
CA PHE A 316 6.83 7.05 27.25
C PHE A 316 5.93 7.12 26.01
N ALA A 317 5.18 6.05 25.70
CA ALA A 317 4.30 6.01 24.54
C ALA A 317 3.24 7.13 24.53
N LYS A 318 2.62 7.46 25.68
CA LYS A 318 1.69 8.61 25.77
C LYS A 318 2.34 9.94 25.37
N ILE A 319 3.60 10.14 25.71
CA ILE A 319 4.32 11.40 25.46
C ILE A 319 4.87 11.41 24.02
N PHE A 320 5.33 10.25 23.53
CA PHE A 320 5.70 10.05 22.12
C PHE A 320 4.52 10.36 21.17
N ILE A 321 3.31 9.88 21.48
CA ILE A 321 2.09 10.19 20.70
C ILE A 321 1.80 11.70 20.68
N ARG A 322 1.98 12.39 21.81
CA ARG A 322 1.83 13.87 21.88
C ARG A 322 2.92 14.62 21.12
N TYR A 323 4.11 14.04 21.02
CA TYR A 323 5.22 14.59 20.24
C TYR A 323 5.04 14.38 18.72
N TYR A 324 4.36 13.32 18.30
CA TYR A 324 4.21 12.91 16.90
C TYR A 324 3.69 14.06 16.00
N PRO A 325 2.58 14.77 16.30
CA PRO A 325 2.11 15.89 15.47
C PRO A 325 3.06 17.09 15.44
N ILE A 326 3.83 17.30 16.52
CA ILE A 326 4.78 18.41 16.62
C ILE A 326 5.94 18.19 15.64
N ASN A 327 6.46 16.97 15.56
CA ASN A 327 7.52 16.64 14.62
C ASN A 327 6.99 16.61 13.17
N MET A 328 5.80 16.05 12.93
CA MET A 328 5.15 16.05 11.61
C MET A 328 4.90 17.46 11.06
N LYS A 329 4.41 18.40 11.89
CA LYS A 329 4.20 19.80 11.45
C LYS A 329 5.50 20.50 11.07
N ALA A 330 6.62 20.17 11.72
CA ALA A 330 7.93 20.66 11.32
C ALA A 330 8.40 20.04 9.98
N MET A 331 8.24 18.73 9.80
CA MET A 331 8.56 18.04 8.53
C MET A 331 7.78 18.64 7.35
N ILE A 332 6.48 18.90 7.53
CA ILE A 332 5.64 19.60 6.54
C ILE A 332 6.20 21.00 6.24
N SER A 333 6.59 21.77 7.26
CA SER A 333 7.12 23.13 7.09
C SER A 333 8.50 23.20 6.41
N GLU A 334 9.34 22.17 6.54
CA GLU A 334 10.62 22.04 5.82
C GLU A 334 10.43 21.38 4.43
N SER A 335 9.31 20.68 4.19
CA SER A 335 8.92 20.06 2.91
C SER A 335 9.99 19.12 2.30
N SER A 336 10.71 18.39 3.17
CA SER A 336 11.75 17.45 2.77
C SER A 336 11.89 16.27 3.74
N ASP A 337 11.97 15.04 3.21
CA ASP A 337 12.28 13.80 3.93
C ASP A 337 13.65 13.83 4.65
N SER A 338 14.54 14.77 4.30
CA SER A 338 15.81 14.98 5.02
C SER A 338 15.60 15.22 6.53
N VAL A 339 14.45 15.74 6.94
CA VAL A 339 14.07 15.91 8.36
C VAL A 339 13.87 14.57 9.07
N LEU A 340 13.31 13.55 8.39
CA LEU A 340 13.13 12.20 8.94
C LEU A 340 14.47 11.48 9.15
N GLN A 341 15.43 11.72 8.25
CA GLN A 341 16.79 11.18 8.34
C GLN A 341 17.66 11.93 9.37
N LYS A 342 17.38 13.23 9.57
CA LYS A 342 18.03 14.11 10.56
C LYS A 342 17.51 13.87 11.99
N TYR A 343 16.25 13.46 12.14
CA TYR A 343 15.54 13.27 13.41
C TYR A 343 14.87 11.87 13.49
N PRO A 344 15.67 10.78 13.56
CA PRO A 344 15.18 9.40 13.60
C PRO A 344 14.39 8.98 14.86
N MET A 345 14.10 9.86 15.83
CA MET A 345 13.26 9.53 17.00
C MET A 345 11.91 8.89 16.60
N LEU A 346 11.23 9.43 15.57
CA LEU A 346 9.98 8.81 15.08
C LEU A 346 10.21 7.42 14.52
N SER A 347 11.16 7.27 13.58
CA SER A 347 11.41 6.03 12.86
C SER A 347 12.03 4.93 13.73
N THR A 348 12.67 5.30 14.85
CA THR A 348 13.21 4.40 15.87
C THR A 348 12.12 3.85 16.79
N PHE A 349 11.24 4.72 17.31
CA PHE A 349 10.33 4.36 18.39
C PHE A 349 8.92 3.99 17.95
N SER A 350 8.45 4.40 16.76
CA SER A 350 7.10 4.07 16.29
C SER A 350 6.87 2.56 16.23
N VAL A 351 7.82 1.82 15.63
CA VAL A 351 7.79 0.36 15.53
C VAL A 351 7.79 -0.29 16.92
N GLN A 352 8.64 0.16 17.84
CA GLN A 352 8.78 -0.42 19.19
C GLN A 352 7.56 -0.18 20.11
N ILE A 353 6.60 0.66 19.68
CA ILE A 353 5.38 0.99 20.42
C ILE A 353 4.14 0.41 19.70
N PHE A 354 3.98 0.71 18.40
CA PHE A 354 2.76 0.44 17.63
C PHE A 354 2.61 -1.02 17.18
N THR A 355 3.67 -1.83 17.29
CA THR A 355 3.56 -3.28 17.03
C THR A 355 3.30 -4.10 18.29
N VAL A 356 3.42 -3.53 19.49
CA VAL A 356 3.13 -4.26 20.75
C VAL A 356 1.61 -4.34 20.96
N PRO A 357 0.94 -5.51 20.91
CA PRO A 357 -0.52 -5.56 20.78
C PRO A 357 -1.27 -5.02 22.01
N THR A 358 -0.93 -5.49 23.20
CA THR A 358 -1.65 -5.13 24.45
C THR A 358 -1.46 -3.65 24.79
N LEU A 359 -0.29 -3.10 24.49
CA LEU A 359 0.01 -1.68 24.60
C LEU A 359 -0.77 -0.88 23.56
N THR A 360 -0.73 -1.28 22.28
CA THR A 360 -1.33 -0.53 21.17
C THR A 360 -2.84 -0.44 21.28
N VAL A 361 -3.53 -1.53 21.65
CA VAL A 361 -4.97 -1.51 21.97
C VAL A 361 -5.28 -0.45 23.03
N ARG A 362 -4.49 -0.44 24.11
CA ARG A 362 -4.66 0.50 25.23
C ARG A 362 -4.37 1.95 24.82
N LEU A 363 -3.39 2.18 23.94
CA LEU A 363 -3.08 3.52 23.40
C LEU A 363 -4.17 4.03 22.45
N VAL A 364 -4.83 3.16 21.68
CA VAL A 364 -6.01 3.51 20.89
C VAL A 364 -7.17 3.92 21.80
N THR A 365 -7.46 3.15 22.86
CA THR A 365 -8.60 3.44 23.74
C THR A 365 -8.39 4.58 24.73
N GLU A 366 -7.17 4.81 25.23
CA GLU A 366 -6.88 5.80 26.29
C GLU A 366 -6.21 7.09 25.78
N VAL A 367 -5.67 7.09 24.56
CA VAL A 367 -4.83 8.19 24.02
C VAL A 367 -5.22 8.57 22.58
N ASP A 368 -6.22 7.90 21.99
CA ASP A 368 -6.72 8.12 20.62
C ASP A 368 -5.65 8.07 19.52
N LEU A 369 -4.72 7.12 19.66
CA LEU A 369 -3.56 6.92 18.76
C LEU A 369 -3.93 6.96 17.25
N LEU A 370 -5.04 6.32 16.85
CA LEU A 370 -5.44 6.30 15.44
C LEU A 370 -5.86 7.67 14.92
N SER A 371 -6.63 8.45 15.69
CA SER A 371 -7.02 9.80 15.27
C SER A 371 -5.82 10.75 15.20
N VAL A 372 -4.82 10.57 16.06
CA VAL A 372 -3.55 11.32 15.99
C VAL A 372 -2.79 11.01 14.70
N LEU A 373 -2.59 9.73 14.36
CA LEU A 373 -1.88 9.35 13.13
C LEU A 373 -2.64 9.76 11.86
N LEU A 374 -3.96 9.53 11.81
CA LEU A 374 -4.79 9.93 10.66
C LEU A 374 -4.91 11.46 10.53
N GLY A 375 -4.89 12.20 11.64
CA GLY A 375 -4.79 13.66 11.66
C GLY A 375 -3.46 14.15 11.06
N CYS A 376 -2.33 13.55 11.45
CA CYS A 376 -1.04 13.84 10.82
C CYS A 376 -1.03 13.53 9.31
N LEU A 377 -1.69 12.45 8.88
CA LEU A 377 -1.75 12.07 7.47
C LEU A 377 -2.67 12.99 6.65
N LYS A 378 -3.73 13.53 7.29
CA LYS A 378 -4.59 14.58 6.72
C LYS A 378 -3.80 15.88 6.55
N ASP A 379 -3.13 16.36 7.60
CA ASP A 379 -2.30 17.58 7.54
C ASP A 379 -1.21 17.45 6.47
N LEU A 380 -0.57 16.27 6.37
CA LEU A 380 0.45 15.96 5.37
C LEU A 380 -0.11 16.02 3.94
N PHE A 381 -1.19 15.28 3.62
CA PHE A 381 -1.75 15.33 2.26
C PHE A 381 -2.30 16.71 1.90
N LEU A 382 -2.96 17.41 2.83
CA LEU A 382 -3.47 18.76 2.58
C LEU A 382 -2.36 19.77 2.27
N SER A 383 -1.12 19.57 2.76
CA SER A 383 0.03 20.43 2.40
C SER A 383 0.44 20.33 0.93
N PHE A 384 0.05 19.27 0.22
CA PHE A 384 0.32 19.05 -1.21
C PHE A 384 -0.90 19.31 -2.10
N VAL A 385 -2.08 19.57 -1.54
CA VAL A 385 -3.31 19.81 -2.31
C VAL A 385 -3.28 21.20 -2.96
N ASP A 386 -3.77 21.27 -4.20
CA ASP A 386 -3.90 22.50 -4.97
C ASP A 386 -5.31 23.14 -4.91
N VAL A 387 -5.51 24.19 -5.71
CA VAL A 387 -6.75 24.97 -5.76
C VAL A 387 -7.92 24.15 -6.33
N ASP A 388 -7.63 23.12 -7.14
CA ASP A 388 -8.60 22.25 -7.78
C ASP A 388 -8.88 20.96 -6.96
N GLY A 389 -8.18 20.79 -5.83
CA GLY A 389 -8.38 19.72 -4.85
C GLY A 389 -7.50 18.49 -5.06
N HIS A 390 -6.47 18.56 -5.91
CA HIS A 390 -5.61 17.42 -6.27
C HIS A 390 -4.22 17.53 -5.63
N ILE A 391 -3.59 16.39 -5.33
CA ILE A 391 -2.23 16.33 -4.78
C ILE A 391 -1.19 16.60 -5.88
N GLN A 392 -0.38 17.64 -5.66
CA GLN A 392 0.74 18.02 -6.52
C GLN A 392 1.92 17.06 -6.34
N VAL A 393 1.97 16.01 -7.16
CA VAL A 393 2.95 14.91 -7.09
C VAL A 393 4.41 15.41 -6.93
N ARG A 394 4.84 16.40 -7.73
CA ARG A 394 6.21 16.98 -7.66
C ARG A 394 6.56 17.66 -6.31
N LYS A 395 5.59 18.02 -5.47
CA LYS A 395 5.84 18.46 -4.08
C LYS A 395 5.88 17.28 -3.12
N TRP A 396 5.02 16.30 -3.34
CA TRP A 396 4.86 15.13 -2.50
C TRP A 396 6.03 14.12 -2.64
N GLU A 397 6.65 14.01 -3.81
CA GLU A 397 7.83 13.15 -4.06
C GLU A 397 8.95 13.39 -3.02
N ASN A 398 9.21 14.65 -2.66
CA ASN A 398 10.20 15.08 -1.64
C ASN A 398 9.83 14.71 -0.19
N MET A 399 8.64 14.18 0.04
CA MET A 399 8.03 13.85 1.33
C MET A 399 7.44 12.42 1.32
N SER A 400 7.91 11.59 0.39
CA SER A 400 7.37 10.26 0.13
C SER A 400 7.84 9.22 1.16
N GLU A 401 9.06 9.32 1.70
CA GLU A 401 9.52 8.45 2.80
C GLU A 401 8.69 8.71 4.07
N THR A 402 8.44 9.98 4.39
CA THR A 402 7.60 10.42 5.52
C THR A 402 6.15 9.98 5.33
N THR A 403 5.61 10.10 4.12
CA THR A 403 4.25 9.62 3.81
C THR A 403 4.13 8.12 4.00
N ILE A 404 5.09 7.35 3.46
CA ILE A 404 5.11 5.88 3.58
C ILE A 404 5.27 5.47 5.05
N ARG A 405 6.17 6.13 5.80
CA ARG A 405 6.37 5.89 7.24
C ARG A 405 5.08 6.03 8.03
N LEU A 406 4.32 7.09 7.80
CA LEU A 406 3.07 7.36 8.52
C LEU A 406 1.96 6.36 8.15
N ILE A 407 1.88 5.92 6.90
CA ILE A 407 0.93 4.87 6.49
C ILE A 407 1.34 3.50 7.06
N GLU A 408 2.65 3.22 7.18
CA GLU A 408 3.16 2.03 7.86
C GLU A 408 2.87 2.05 9.37
N ASP A 409 3.02 3.19 10.04
CA ASP A 409 2.63 3.36 11.45
C ASP A 409 1.13 3.10 11.65
N VAL A 410 0.26 3.62 10.77
CA VAL A 410 -1.17 3.27 10.73
C VAL A 410 -1.39 1.77 10.47
N ARG A 411 -0.61 1.16 9.56
CA ARG A 411 -0.68 -0.29 9.26
C ARG A 411 -0.30 -1.14 10.47
N TYR A 412 0.71 -0.74 11.26
CA TYR A 412 1.08 -1.44 12.48
C TYR A 412 -0.07 -1.40 13.50
N VAL A 413 -0.62 -0.21 13.79
CA VAL A 413 -1.74 -0.07 14.72
C VAL A 413 -2.99 -0.84 14.26
N MET A 414 -3.31 -0.82 12.97
CA MET A 414 -4.46 -1.54 12.40
C MET A 414 -4.22 -3.03 12.14
N SER A 415 -3.02 -3.57 12.38
CA SER A 415 -2.74 -4.99 12.21
C SER A 415 -3.30 -5.86 13.34
N HIS A 416 -3.46 -5.29 14.54
CA HIS A 416 -3.98 -5.95 15.73
C HIS A 416 -5.48 -6.24 15.63
N GLN A 417 -5.88 -7.48 15.91
CA GLN A 417 -7.26 -7.95 15.72
C GLN A 417 -8.24 -7.27 16.70
N GLU A 418 -7.78 -6.94 17.90
CA GLU A 418 -8.53 -6.21 18.92
C GLU A 418 -8.78 -4.75 18.51
N VAL A 419 -7.77 -4.08 17.94
CA VAL A 419 -7.92 -2.71 17.40
C VAL A 419 -8.91 -2.72 16.24
N GLN A 420 -8.79 -3.69 15.33
CA GLN A 420 -9.76 -3.90 14.25
C GLN A 420 -11.19 -4.06 14.79
N ALA A 421 -11.42 -4.94 15.77
CA ALA A 421 -12.75 -5.14 16.37
C ALA A 421 -13.29 -3.88 17.05
N HIS A 422 -12.45 -3.09 17.72
CA HIS A 422 -12.83 -1.80 18.31
C HIS A 422 -13.23 -0.77 17.24
N ILE A 423 -12.49 -0.64 16.13
CA ILE A 423 -12.87 0.23 15.00
C ILE A 423 -14.24 -0.18 14.43
N ALA A 424 -14.47 -1.47 14.22
CA ALA A 424 -15.68 -2.00 13.58
C ALA A 424 -16.98 -1.83 14.38
N HIS A 425 -16.88 -1.58 15.69
CA HIS A 425 -18.03 -1.52 16.61
C HIS A 425 -18.17 -0.18 17.35
N GLU A 426 -17.06 0.51 17.64
CA GLU A 426 -17.03 1.64 18.58
C GLU A 426 -16.45 2.93 17.98
N ARG A 427 -15.73 2.87 16.85
CA ARG A 427 -15.04 4.04 16.23
C ARG A 427 -15.24 4.16 14.70
N PRO A 428 -16.48 4.22 14.17
CA PRO A 428 -16.74 4.27 12.73
C PRO A 428 -16.14 5.50 12.01
N GLU A 429 -15.93 6.61 12.71
CA GLU A 429 -15.28 7.83 12.22
C GLU A 429 -13.84 7.59 11.73
N ILE A 430 -13.12 6.60 12.27
CA ILE A 430 -11.80 6.17 11.74
C ILE A 430 -11.93 5.69 10.29
N SER A 431 -13.03 5.00 9.96
CA SER A 431 -13.31 4.55 8.59
C SER A 431 -13.64 5.73 7.66
N ARG A 432 -14.32 6.76 8.17
CA ARG A 432 -14.60 8.00 7.43
C ARG A 432 -13.33 8.82 7.17
N ALA A 433 -12.50 8.99 8.19
CA ALA A 433 -11.21 9.66 8.07
C ALA A 433 -10.33 8.97 7.02
N TRP A 434 -10.28 7.63 7.03
CA TRP A 434 -9.57 6.87 6.00
C TRP A 434 -10.16 7.08 4.59
N ILE A 435 -11.48 7.01 4.41
CA ILE A 435 -12.14 7.29 3.12
C ILE A 435 -11.87 8.73 2.64
N PHE A 436 -11.83 9.71 3.55
CA PHE A 436 -11.47 11.09 3.23
C PHE A 436 -10.02 11.20 2.74
N LEU A 437 -9.06 10.51 3.38
CA LEU A 437 -7.67 10.45 2.90
C LEU A 437 -7.60 9.83 1.49
N LEU A 438 -8.36 8.75 1.23
CA LEU A 438 -8.47 8.17 -0.11
C LEU A 438 -9.10 9.12 -1.15
N LYS A 439 -9.97 10.06 -0.75
CA LYS A 439 -10.54 11.11 -1.62
C LYS A 439 -9.45 12.11 -2.07
N LEU A 440 -8.46 12.43 -1.23
CA LEU A 440 -7.37 13.36 -1.57
C LEU A 440 -6.39 12.77 -2.60
N VAL A 441 -6.08 11.47 -2.51
CA VAL A 441 -5.21 10.75 -3.46
C VAL A 441 -5.96 10.20 -4.70
N GLN A 442 -7.30 10.23 -4.70
CA GLN A 442 -8.10 9.73 -5.82
C GLN A 442 -7.81 10.57 -7.07
N GLY A 443 -7.20 9.94 -8.08
CA GLY A 443 -6.88 10.59 -9.35
C GLY A 443 -5.58 11.40 -9.38
N MET A 444 -4.69 11.25 -8.38
CA MET A 444 -3.33 11.81 -8.42
C MET A 444 -2.51 11.26 -9.61
N ASP A 445 -1.44 11.95 -10.01
CA ASP A 445 -0.62 11.58 -11.18
C ASP A 445 -1.46 11.35 -12.45
N ALA A 446 -2.19 12.38 -12.87
CA ALA A 446 -3.01 12.36 -14.07
C ALA A 446 -2.13 12.60 -15.31
N GLN A 447 -2.12 11.62 -16.21
CA GLN A 447 -1.31 11.62 -17.43
C GLN A 447 -2.15 12.11 -18.63
N ILE A 448 -1.58 12.99 -19.46
CA ILE A 448 -2.22 13.55 -20.66
C ILE A 448 -1.41 13.14 -21.90
N ARG A 449 -2.10 12.73 -22.97
CA ARG A 449 -1.46 12.28 -24.21
C ARG A 449 -0.86 13.44 -25.00
N ILE A 450 0.47 13.53 -25.02
CA ILE A 450 1.21 14.48 -25.86
C ILE A 450 1.25 13.98 -27.31
N THR A 451 0.72 14.78 -28.23
CA THR A 451 0.70 14.49 -29.68
C THR A 451 1.72 15.32 -30.48
N GLY A 452 2.30 16.36 -29.88
CA GLY A 452 3.19 17.35 -30.50
C GLY A 452 4.66 16.94 -30.59
N ILE A 453 5.54 17.85 -30.14
CA ILE A 453 6.98 17.64 -29.95
C ILE A 453 7.20 16.95 -28.60
N ILE A 454 8.22 16.10 -28.50
CA ILE A 454 8.59 15.39 -27.27
C ILE A 454 9.15 16.41 -26.27
N SER A 455 8.73 16.33 -25.01
CA SER A 455 9.38 17.00 -23.88
C SER A 455 10.13 15.93 -23.10
N GLU A 456 11.46 15.95 -23.16
CA GLU A 456 12.33 15.03 -22.42
C GLU A 456 12.50 15.53 -20.97
N GLU A 457 11.46 15.32 -20.15
CA GLU A 457 11.59 15.29 -18.69
C GLU A 457 11.53 13.82 -18.24
N GLU A 458 12.69 13.18 -18.09
CA GLU A 458 12.78 11.88 -17.42
C GLU A 458 12.51 12.09 -15.92
N ASN A 459 11.37 11.58 -15.42
CA ASN A 459 11.13 11.53 -13.97
C ASN A 459 11.62 10.17 -13.43
N GLU A 460 12.68 10.20 -12.63
CA GLU A 460 13.25 9.01 -11.99
C GLU A 460 12.29 8.39 -10.94
N ASN A 461 11.37 9.18 -10.40
CA ASN A 461 10.47 8.84 -9.28
C ASN A 461 9.10 8.27 -9.68
N LEU A 462 8.88 7.96 -10.95
CA LEU A 462 7.58 7.52 -11.50
C LEU A 462 6.93 6.32 -10.77
N PHE A 463 7.71 5.48 -10.08
CA PHE A 463 7.17 4.34 -9.33
C PHE A 463 6.53 4.73 -7.99
N ILE A 464 6.86 5.89 -7.41
CA ILE A 464 6.47 6.27 -6.04
C ILE A 464 4.94 6.35 -5.86
N PRO A 465 4.14 6.92 -6.79
CA PRO A 465 2.67 6.84 -6.76
C PRO A 465 2.11 5.40 -6.66
N PHE A 466 2.75 4.42 -7.31
CA PHE A 466 2.32 3.02 -7.23
C PHE A 466 2.66 2.38 -5.87
N PHE A 467 3.80 2.74 -5.26
CA PHE A 467 4.14 2.31 -3.90
C PHE A 467 3.15 2.88 -2.88
N LEU A 468 2.82 4.18 -2.94
CA LEU A 468 1.77 4.77 -2.11
C LEU A 468 0.45 3.99 -2.26
N GLY A 469 0.04 3.74 -3.50
CA GLY A 469 -1.16 2.97 -3.80
C GLY A 469 -1.18 1.56 -3.20
N HIS A 470 -0.02 0.93 -3.06
CA HIS A 470 0.13 -0.36 -2.40
C HIS A 470 0.00 -0.26 -0.87
N TYR A 471 0.67 0.71 -0.23
CA TYR A 471 0.57 0.90 1.21
C TYR A 471 -0.86 1.24 1.65
N LEU A 472 -1.55 2.12 0.90
CA LEU A 472 -2.99 2.38 1.08
C LEU A 472 -3.83 1.10 0.87
N GLY A 473 -3.49 0.27 -0.11
CA GLY A 473 -4.12 -1.01 -0.38
C GLY A 473 -3.98 -2.03 0.76
N ASN A 474 -2.84 -2.02 1.48
CA ASN A 474 -2.64 -2.87 2.66
C ASN A 474 -3.55 -2.44 3.81
N VAL A 475 -3.68 -1.14 4.08
CA VAL A 475 -4.58 -0.62 5.13
C VAL A 475 -6.05 -0.85 4.77
N ASN A 476 -6.44 -0.72 3.49
CA ASN A 476 -7.78 -1.11 3.02
C ASN A 476 -8.14 -2.56 3.37
N ALA A 477 -7.19 -3.49 3.24
CA ALA A 477 -7.39 -4.90 3.57
C ALA A 477 -7.60 -5.12 5.09
N LEU A 478 -6.90 -4.37 5.94
CA LEU A 478 -7.07 -4.42 7.40
C LEU A 478 -8.41 -3.82 7.85
N LEU A 479 -8.81 -2.68 7.28
CA LEU A 479 -10.10 -2.03 7.53
C LEU A 479 -11.29 -2.94 7.19
N ILE A 480 -11.18 -3.74 6.13
CA ILE A 480 -12.20 -4.72 5.72
C ILE A 480 -12.06 -6.04 6.50
N GLY A 481 -10.85 -6.37 6.96
CA GLY A 481 -10.57 -7.46 7.90
C GLY A 481 -11.37 -7.31 9.19
N ALA A 482 -11.37 -6.11 9.76
CA ALA A 482 -12.14 -5.73 10.95
C ALA A 482 -13.64 -6.10 10.88
N LEU A 483 -14.27 -5.85 9.73
CA LEU A 483 -15.68 -6.18 9.47
C LEU A 483 -15.95 -7.69 9.33
N SER A 484 -14.98 -8.55 9.66
CA SER A 484 -15.11 -10.01 9.71
C SER A 484 -15.35 -10.55 11.13
N VAL A 485 -15.09 -9.75 12.17
CA VAL A 485 -15.01 -10.22 13.56
C VAL A 485 -16.39 -10.24 14.24
N GLU A 486 -17.44 -10.60 13.50
CA GLU A 486 -18.76 -10.88 14.05
C GLU A 486 -18.68 -12.14 14.93
N ARG A 487 -18.69 -11.96 16.25
CA ARG A 487 -18.64 -13.05 17.22
C ARG A 487 -19.88 -13.93 17.10
N TYR A 488 -19.73 -15.13 16.51
CA TYR A 488 -20.74 -16.18 16.60
C TYR A 488 -21.06 -16.46 18.06
N GLY A 489 -22.31 -16.20 18.47
CA GLY A 489 -22.78 -16.23 19.85
C GLY A 489 -22.92 -17.63 20.47
N GLY A 490 -21.83 -18.41 20.49
CA GLY A 490 -21.77 -19.75 21.06
C GLY A 490 -21.45 -19.74 22.56
N LEU A 491 -22.43 -19.46 23.41
CA LEU A 491 -22.29 -19.65 24.87
C LEU A 491 -22.30 -21.14 25.22
N GLY A 492 -21.19 -21.82 24.93
CA GLY A 492 -20.98 -23.24 25.20
C GLY A 492 -20.95 -23.54 26.69
N LYS A 493 -22.10 -23.87 27.28
CA LYS A 493 -22.20 -24.42 28.64
C LYS A 493 -21.54 -25.80 28.72
N MET A 494 -20.23 -25.86 28.92
CA MET A 494 -19.62 -27.06 29.48
C MET A 494 -20.21 -27.28 30.87
N HIS A 495 -20.87 -28.44 31.07
CA HIS A 495 -21.20 -28.91 32.41
C HIS A 495 -19.90 -29.31 33.11
N GLY A 496 -19.78 -28.96 34.39
CA GLY A 496 -18.63 -29.32 35.20
C GLY A 496 -18.61 -30.80 35.57
N ALA A 497 -17.40 -31.32 35.80
CA ALA A 497 -17.14 -32.46 36.65
C ALA A 497 -16.06 -32.04 37.65
N ASP A 498 -16.27 -32.29 38.94
CA ASP A 498 -15.37 -31.84 40.00
C ASP A 498 -14.00 -32.53 39.98
N ASN A 499 -12.96 -31.77 40.36
CA ASN A 499 -12.02 -32.20 41.40
C ASN A 499 -11.15 -31.03 41.92
N THR A 500 -11.66 -30.41 42.98
CA THR A 500 -10.94 -29.92 44.18
C THR A 500 -9.46 -29.50 44.13
N ASP A 501 -9.26 -28.28 44.62
CA ASP A 501 -8.04 -27.67 45.21
C ASP A 501 -6.84 -27.33 44.27
N GLY A 502 -6.15 -26.20 44.46
CA GLY A 502 -6.29 -25.23 45.56
C GLY A 502 -5.87 -23.79 45.25
N GLN A 503 -6.33 -22.89 46.12
CA GLN A 503 -6.18 -21.44 45.99
C GLN A 503 -4.74 -20.95 46.24
N ARG A 504 -4.33 -19.91 45.51
CA ARG A 504 -3.56 -18.76 46.05
C ARG A 504 -3.81 -17.51 45.22
N HIS A 505 -3.70 -16.34 45.86
CA HIS A 505 -4.15 -15.06 45.30
C HIS A 505 -2.99 -14.21 44.75
N ALA A 506 -3.31 -13.38 43.75
CA ALA A 506 -2.73 -12.05 43.60
C ALA A 506 -3.86 -11.00 43.62
N LYS A 507 -3.60 -9.80 44.14
CA LYS A 507 -4.56 -8.69 44.25
C LYS A 507 -3.95 -7.37 43.80
N VAL A 508 -4.52 -6.77 42.75
CA VAL A 508 -4.42 -5.33 42.44
C VAL A 508 -5.80 -4.92 41.88
N GLY A 509 -6.41 -3.80 42.22
CA GLY A 509 -6.02 -2.78 43.21
C GLY A 509 -7.03 -1.63 43.22
N ARG A 510 -8.32 -1.89 43.48
CA ARG A 510 -9.36 -0.84 43.52
C ARG A 510 -9.14 0.12 44.69
N VAL A 511 -9.17 1.42 44.41
CA VAL A 511 -9.44 2.48 45.39
C VAL A 511 -10.79 3.10 45.03
N LEU A 512 -11.60 3.41 46.05
CA LEU A 512 -12.96 3.94 45.92
C LEU A 512 -13.13 5.12 46.87
N GLN A 513 -13.63 6.24 46.34
CA GLN A 513 -14.28 7.32 47.07
C GLN A 513 -15.08 8.13 46.04
N GLU A 514 -16.38 7.87 45.87
CA GLU A 514 -17.49 8.29 46.73
C GLU A 514 -17.60 9.80 46.95
N SER A 515 -18.41 10.44 46.09
CA SER A 515 -19.30 11.52 46.47
C SER A 515 -20.61 11.35 45.70
N SER A 516 -21.76 11.59 46.34
CA SER A 516 -23.08 11.16 45.84
C SER A 516 -23.97 12.34 45.42
N ALA A 517 -24.72 12.17 44.32
CA ALA A 517 -25.93 12.93 44.05
C ALA A 517 -26.93 12.06 43.26
N SER A 518 -28.20 12.10 43.68
CA SER A 518 -29.35 11.39 43.09
C SER A 518 -29.70 11.93 41.68
N GLN A 519 -30.57 11.34 40.84
CA GLN A 519 -31.93 10.85 41.16
C GLN A 519 -32.56 10.02 40.00
N THR A 520 -33.35 8.99 40.36
CA THR A 520 -34.52 8.37 39.66
C THR A 520 -34.57 8.26 38.11
N CYS A 521 -34.74 7.06 37.53
CA CYS A 521 -36.03 6.37 37.25
C CYS A 521 -36.85 7.03 36.11
N THR A 522 -37.46 6.34 35.13
CA THR A 522 -38.20 5.06 35.18
C THR A 522 -37.99 4.13 33.96
N LEU A 523 -38.47 2.88 34.06
CA LEU A 523 -38.46 1.87 33.00
C LEU A 523 -39.83 1.15 32.97
N GLU A 524 -40.57 1.28 31.87
CA GLU A 524 -41.72 0.46 31.40
C GLU A 524 -42.07 1.01 29.99
N ALA A 525 -42.05 0.26 28.88
CA ALA A 525 -42.85 -0.93 28.50
C ALA A 525 -44.34 -0.54 28.27
N LEU A 526 -45.02 -0.86 27.15
CA LEU A 526 -45.01 -2.07 26.33
C LEU A 526 -45.50 -1.84 24.87
N GLN A 527 -45.34 -2.88 24.03
CA GLN A 527 -46.21 -3.29 22.89
C GLN A 527 -46.44 -2.32 21.71
N HIS A 528 -45.98 -2.75 20.53
CA HIS A 528 -46.90 -3.35 19.55
C HIS A 528 -46.24 -4.55 18.87
N LYS A 529 -47.00 -5.64 18.70
CA LYS A 529 -46.65 -6.79 17.86
C LYS A 529 -47.61 -6.79 16.68
N GLU A 530 -47.09 -6.85 15.47
CA GLU A 530 -47.81 -7.44 14.34
C GLU A 530 -46.98 -8.58 13.77
N THR A 531 -47.64 -9.70 13.50
CA THR A 531 -47.02 -10.95 13.04
C THR A 531 -47.22 -11.08 11.54
N HIS A 532 -46.13 -11.01 10.79
CA HIS A 532 -46.09 -11.53 9.42
C HIS A 532 -44.96 -12.54 9.31
N ASP A 533 -45.34 -13.82 9.22
CA ASP A 533 -44.41 -14.89 8.88
C ASP A 533 -43.92 -14.71 7.44
N GLY A 534 -42.60 -14.69 7.29
CA GLY A 534 -41.91 -14.60 6.02
C GLY A 534 -40.43 -14.86 6.27
N GLU A 535 -39.89 -15.94 5.71
CA GLU A 535 -38.51 -16.36 5.92
C GLU A 535 -37.53 -15.32 5.38
N SER A 536 -37.02 -14.47 6.27
CA SER A 536 -36.13 -13.38 5.91
C SER A 536 -34.74 -13.93 5.59
N CYS A 537 -34.30 -13.75 4.34
CA CYS A 537 -32.93 -14.01 3.91
C CYS A 537 -31.93 -13.41 4.91
N SER A 538 -31.10 -14.27 5.52
CA SER A 538 -30.12 -13.91 6.56
C SER A 538 -29.29 -12.71 6.13
N SER A 539 -29.23 -11.69 6.99
CA SER A 539 -28.83 -10.33 6.62
C SER A 539 -27.35 -10.17 6.28
N LEU A 540 -27.08 -9.35 5.26
CA LEU A 540 -25.79 -8.68 5.07
C LEU A 540 -25.37 -7.95 6.36
N SER A 541 -24.07 -8.00 6.70
CA SER A 541 -23.52 -7.21 7.80
C SER A 541 -23.76 -5.72 7.58
N SER A 542 -24.41 -5.07 8.55
CA SER A 542 -24.81 -3.65 8.46
C SER A 542 -23.61 -2.73 8.29
N SER A 543 -22.49 -3.01 8.96
CA SER A 543 -21.25 -2.23 8.85
C SER A 543 -20.62 -2.29 7.46
N VAL A 544 -20.75 -3.42 6.74
CA VAL A 544 -20.26 -3.54 5.35
C VAL A 544 -21.13 -2.73 4.39
N VAL A 545 -22.46 -2.79 4.54
CA VAL A 545 -23.40 -1.99 3.72
C VAL A 545 -23.23 -0.49 3.99
N TRP A 546 -23.04 -0.11 5.26
CA TRP A 546 -22.74 1.27 5.65
C TRP A 546 -21.42 1.76 5.01
N LEU A 547 -20.34 0.99 5.10
CA LEU A 547 -19.04 1.40 4.55
C LEU A 547 -19.05 1.49 3.01
N ILE A 548 -19.85 0.67 2.32
CA ILE A 548 -20.14 0.83 0.89
C ILE A 548 -20.88 2.16 0.62
N SER A 549 -21.84 2.54 1.45
CA SER A 549 -22.55 3.82 1.32
C SER A 549 -21.63 5.02 1.50
N GLU A 550 -20.78 5.04 2.55
CA GLU A 550 -19.82 6.14 2.77
C GLU A 550 -18.76 6.20 1.64
N CYS A 551 -18.30 5.05 1.15
CA CYS A 551 -17.36 4.99 0.02
C CYS A 551 -18.00 5.54 -1.27
N LEU A 552 -19.27 5.21 -1.55
CA LEU A 552 -20.00 5.75 -2.70
C LEU A 552 -20.24 7.26 -2.58
N LYS A 553 -20.58 7.79 -1.40
CA LYS A 553 -20.69 9.25 -1.17
C LYS A 553 -19.37 9.97 -1.47
N ALA A 554 -18.24 9.40 -1.05
CA ALA A 554 -16.92 9.98 -1.34
C ALA A 554 -16.60 9.98 -2.85
N ILE A 555 -16.96 8.92 -3.57
CA ILE A 555 -16.81 8.86 -5.04
C ILE A 555 -17.74 9.89 -5.71
N GLU A 556 -19.02 9.98 -5.30
CA GLU A 556 -19.96 10.96 -5.87
C GLU A 556 -19.49 12.40 -5.65
N CYS A 557 -19.04 12.73 -4.43
CA CYS A 557 -18.49 14.04 -4.10
C CYS A 557 -17.31 14.40 -5.03
N TRP A 558 -16.34 13.49 -5.18
CA TRP A 558 -15.17 13.69 -6.04
C TRP A 558 -15.54 13.81 -7.53
N LEU A 559 -16.52 13.03 -8.01
CA LEU A 559 -17.04 13.14 -9.38
C LEU A 559 -17.73 14.50 -9.62
N ARG A 560 -18.50 15.01 -8.64
CA ARG A 560 -19.20 16.30 -8.74
C ARG A 560 -18.23 17.47 -8.86
N THR A 561 -17.16 17.50 -8.05
CA THR A 561 -16.13 18.55 -8.16
C THR A 561 -15.56 18.66 -9.59
N LYS A 562 -15.23 17.52 -10.22
CA LYS A 562 -14.76 17.52 -11.62
C LYS A 562 -15.85 17.98 -12.62
N ILE A 563 -17.10 17.58 -12.42
CA ILE A 563 -18.23 18.00 -13.28
C ILE A 563 -18.51 19.50 -13.16
N GLU A 564 -18.37 20.10 -11.98
CA GLU A 564 -18.61 21.53 -11.76
C GLU A 564 -17.46 22.39 -12.32
N LEU A 565 -16.21 21.95 -12.18
CA LEU A 565 -15.04 22.54 -12.87
C LEU A 565 -15.21 22.52 -14.40
N LEU A 566 -15.62 21.37 -14.96
CA LEU A 566 -15.91 21.23 -16.41
C LEU A 566 -17.04 22.16 -16.86
N ASN A 567 -18.13 22.29 -16.10
CA ASN A 567 -19.22 23.21 -16.47
C ASN A 567 -18.77 24.68 -16.45
N HIS A 568 -17.81 25.05 -15.59
CA HIS A 568 -17.24 26.40 -15.59
C HIS A 568 -16.36 26.71 -16.81
N SER A 569 -15.70 25.71 -17.44
CA SER A 569 -14.90 25.94 -18.66
C SER A 569 -15.72 26.04 -19.95
N PHE A 570 -17.01 25.64 -19.94
CA PHE A 570 -17.88 25.65 -21.12
C PHE A 570 -18.71 26.94 -21.34
N TYR A 571 -18.71 27.87 -20.38
CA TYR A 571 -19.60 29.05 -20.45
C TYR A 571 -19.22 30.11 -21.50
N ASP A 572 -17.98 30.10 -22.03
CA ASP A 572 -17.50 31.11 -22.99
C ASP A 572 -17.80 30.80 -24.48
N ILE A 573 -18.32 29.61 -24.82
CA ILE A 573 -18.53 29.19 -26.23
C ILE A 573 -20.01 29.14 -26.64
N ALA A 574 -20.96 29.05 -25.70
CA ALA A 574 -22.39 28.85 -25.98
C ALA A 574 -23.20 30.16 -26.18
N SER A 575 -22.79 31.05 -27.09
CA SER A 575 -23.46 32.35 -27.32
C SER A 575 -23.98 32.61 -28.75
N SER A 576 -24.38 31.58 -29.50
CA SER A 576 -25.29 31.76 -30.65
C SER A 576 -26.29 30.60 -30.80
N SER A 577 -27.56 30.92 -31.07
CA SER A 577 -28.66 30.03 -31.48
C SER A 577 -28.97 28.79 -30.59
N GLY A 578 -30.16 28.60 -30.00
CA GLY A 578 -31.39 29.40 -29.98
C GLY A 578 -32.60 28.56 -29.53
N SER A 579 -33.65 29.21 -28.98
CA SER A 579 -34.97 28.65 -28.59
C SER A 579 -35.10 27.74 -27.33
N ASN A 580 -35.34 28.41 -26.20
CA ASN A 580 -36.51 28.22 -25.32
C ASN A 580 -36.93 26.81 -24.80
N VAL A 581 -36.39 26.42 -23.64
CA VAL A 581 -37.10 25.51 -22.68
C VAL A 581 -37.20 26.11 -21.25
N LEU A 582 -36.46 27.17 -20.93
CA LEU A 582 -36.32 27.70 -19.55
C LEU A 582 -37.22 28.93 -19.21
N ALA A 583 -38.42 28.99 -19.79
CA ALA A 583 -39.37 30.09 -19.60
C ALA A 583 -40.27 29.98 -18.34
N GLN A 584 -39.88 29.22 -17.30
CA GLN A 584 -40.78 28.93 -16.16
C GLN A 584 -40.15 28.88 -14.76
N ARG A 585 -38.99 29.52 -14.52
CA ARG A 585 -38.40 29.69 -13.16
C ARG A 585 -37.87 31.11 -12.87
N LYS A 586 -38.74 32.13 -12.95
CA LYS A 586 -38.47 33.50 -12.44
C LYS A 586 -39.66 34.09 -11.68
N LYS A 587 -39.86 33.67 -10.42
CA LYS A 587 -40.76 34.38 -9.48
C LYS A 587 -40.48 34.10 -7.99
N LEU A 588 -39.26 34.39 -7.55
CA LEU A 588 -38.91 34.72 -6.16
C LEU A 588 -37.56 35.46 -6.17
N TYR A 589 -37.22 36.15 -5.07
CA TYR A 589 -36.05 37.03 -4.89
C TYR A 589 -35.93 38.22 -5.87
N ARG A 590 -36.35 39.39 -5.40
CA ARG A 590 -36.02 40.71 -5.98
C ARG A 590 -35.63 41.65 -4.84
N GLY A 591 -34.33 41.84 -4.62
CA GLY A 591 -33.75 42.69 -3.57
C GLY A 591 -32.52 43.43 -4.09
N HIS A 592 -32.63 44.75 -4.23
CA HIS A 592 -31.78 45.65 -5.03
C HIS A 592 -30.25 45.52 -4.93
N LYS A 593 -29.57 45.80 -6.06
CA LYS A 593 -28.11 45.97 -6.21
C LYS A 593 -27.66 47.40 -5.86
N GLY A 594 -26.41 47.55 -5.45
CA GLY A 594 -25.53 48.67 -5.81
C GLY A 594 -24.54 48.26 -6.92
N THR A 595 -23.92 49.20 -7.63
CA THR A 595 -23.07 48.93 -8.82
C THR A 595 -21.79 49.75 -8.86
N ASN A 596 -20.75 49.20 -9.51
CA ASN A 596 -19.75 49.83 -10.42
C ASN A 596 -18.47 48.95 -10.42
N THR A 597 -18.10 48.15 -11.44
CA THR A 597 -17.74 48.37 -12.88
C THR A 597 -16.23 48.52 -13.14
N LEU A 598 -15.64 47.54 -13.85
CA LEU A 598 -14.62 47.68 -14.92
C LEU A 598 -13.20 48.22 -14.52
N ARG A 599 -12.06 47.84 -15.12
CA ARG A 599 -11.71 46.94 -16.26
C ARG A 599 -10.17 46.87 -16.41
N VAL A 600 -9.60 45.69 -16.70
CA VAL A 600 -8.27 45.53 -17.35
C VAL A 600 -8.33 44.33 -18.30
N ASN A 601 -7.68 44.40 -19.47
CA ASN A 601 -7.68 43.35 -20.50
C ASN A 601 -6.35 42.56 -20.52
N ARG A 602 -6.40 41.30 -21.00
CA ARG A 602 -5.22 40.56 -21.52
C ARG A 602 -5.03 40.84 -23.01
N THR A 603 -3.77 41.04 -23.43
CA THR A 603 -3.20 40.74 -24.76
C THR A 603 -1.69 40.56 -24.55
N SER A 604 -0.95 39.46 -24.83
CA SER A 604 -0.96 38.40 -25.86
C SER A 604 0.01 38.66 -27.02
N VAL A 605 0.61 37.57 -27.54
CA VAL A 605 1.28 37.41 -28.86
C VAL A 605 2.82 37.64 -28.95
N THR A 606 3.52 36.50 -29.11
CA THR A 606 4.82 36.20 -29.79
C THR A 606 6.11 36.97 -29.49
N ARG A 607 7.21 36.22 -29.57
CA ARG A 607 8.60 36.70 -29.73
C ARG A 607 9.16 36.13 -31.05
N MET A 608 9.99 36.90 -31.75
CA MET A 608 10.81 36.42 -32.87
C MET A 608 12.10 37.24 -32.93
N ASP A 609 13.23 36.56 -32.70
CA ASP A 609 14.63 36.78 -33.10
C ASP A 609 15.36 38.15 -33.08
N MET A 610 16.70 38.01 -32.94
CA MET A 610 17.81 38.95 -33.20
C MET A 610 18.07 40.15 -32.25
N ASP A 611 19.05 39.91 -31.36
CA ASP A 611 20.37 40.59 -31.29
C ASP A 611 20.54 42.09 -30.97
N VAL A 612 21.81 42.43 -30.66
CA VAL A 612 22.42 43.76 -30.45
C VAL A 612 22.22 44.42 -29.07
N GLU A 613 23.04 43.95 -28.12
CA GLU A 613 24.10 44.72 -27.43
C GLU A 613 23.86 46.06 -26.67
N VAL A 614 24.66 46.20 -25.59
CA VAL A 614 25.29 47.45 -25.09
C VAL A 614 24.48 48.44 -24.21
N SER A 615 24.60 48.22 -22.89
CA SER A 615 25.01 49.24 -21.88
C SER A 615 23.96 50.28 -21.39
N VAL A 616 24.09 51.03 -20.26
CA VAL A 616 24.92 50.96 -19.02
C VAL A 616 24.38 52.00 -18.00
N SER A 617 24.41 51.70 -16.68
CA SER A 617 24.31 52.66 -15.53
C SER A 617 23.03 53.54 -15.38
N ASP A 618 22.71 54.19 -14.26
CA ASP A 618 22.94 53.92 -12.82
C ASP A 618 21.94 54.73 -11.95
N ASP A 619 22.05 54.58 -10.63
CA ASP A 619 21.76 55.57 -9.57
C ASP A 619 20.32 56.11 -9.34
N SER A 620 19.63 55.42 -8.43
CA SER A 620 19.39 55.83 -7.02
C SER A 620 18.58 57.09 -6.61
N ASN A 621 17.72 56.84 -5.60
CA ASN A 621 17.52 57.58 -4.33
C ASN A 621 16.74 58.91 -4.18
N GLU A 622 15.77 58.85 -3.23
CA GLU A 622 15.41 59.88 -2.21
C GLU A 622 14.72 61.22 -2.65
N ARG A 623 13.91 61.94 -1.83
CA ARG A 623 13.13 61.68 -0.58
C ARG A 623 12.14 62.84 -0.26
N PHE A 624 10.95 62.53 0.31
CA PHE A 624 10.04 63.42 1.12
C PHE A 624 9.63 64.79 0.48
N ILE A 625 8.90 65.76 1.07
CA ILE A 625 8.30 66.06 2.41
C ILE A 625 6.87 66.67 2.21
N GLY A 626 5.91 66.50 3.16
CA GLY A 626 4.80 67.46 3.36
C GLY A 626 3.54 66.95 4.07
N ALA A 627 3.01 67.67 5.09
CA ALA A 627 1.77 67.36 5.82
C ALA A 627 1.21 68.60 6.58
N ALA A 628 -0.09 68.59 6.98
CA ALA A 628 -0.62 69.18 8.25
C ALA A 628 -2.19 69.29 8.37
N THR A 629 -2.75 68.83 9.52
CA THR A 629 -3.83 69.43 10.39
C THR A 629 -5.26 69.75 9.84
N THR A 630 -6.40 69.72 10.57
CA THR A 630 -6.83 69.27 11.94
C THR A 630 -8.38 69.27 12.10
N SER A 631 -8.89 68.68 13.20
CA SER A 631 -10.17 68.96 13.92
C SER A 631 -11.51 68.43 13.35
N GLY A 632 -12.57 68.18 14.16
CA GLY A 632 -12.64 68.03 15.64
C GLY A 632 -13.87 68.65 16.34
N VAL A 633 -14.77 67.83 16.92
CA VAL A 633 -15.89 68.20 17.84
C VAL A 633 -16.14 67.03 18.84
N GLU A 634 -16.73 67.29 20.01
CA GLU A 634 -16.71 66.46 21.24
C GLU A 634 -18.10 66.07 21.84
N ARG A 635 -18.08 65.20 22.90
CA ARG A 635 -18.93 65.14 24.14
C ARG A 635 -19.90 63.95 24.35
N ASP A 636 -20.11 63.42 25.58
CA ASP A 636 -19.28 63.33 26.81
C ASP A 636 -19.91 62.37 27.88
N ALA A 637 -19.23 62.22 29.03
CA ALA A 637 -19.55 61.54 30.31
C ALA A 637 -19.31 60.01 30.36
N SER A 638 -18.40 59.41 31.17
CA SER A 638 -17.91 59.60 32.57
C SER A 638 -18.79 58.90 33.63
N VAL A 639 -18.33 58.37 34.78
CA VAL A 639 -17.14 58.56 35.66
C VAL A 639 -16.67 57.12 36.11
N GLN A 640 -15.46 56.75 36.60
CA GLN A 640 -14.50 57.31 37.58
C GLN A 640 -13.03 56.79 37.35
N ASN A 641 -12.25 56.54 38.42
CA ASN A 641 -10.80 56.26 38.44
C ASN A 641 -10.48 54.94 39.18
N ASN A 642 -9.34 54.31 38.87
CA ASN A 642 -8.19 54.25 39.80
C ASN A 642 -6.93 53.60 39.18
N SER A 643 -5.78 53.83 39.82
CA SER A 643 -4.44 53.38 39.41
C SER A 643 -3.88 52.31 40.34
N LEU A 644 -2.91 51.52 39.85
CA LEU A 644 -1.56 51.34 40.44
C LEU A 644 -0.74 50.25 39.71
N GLN A 645 0.58 50.27 39.91
CA GLN A 645 1.50 49.22 39.48
C GLN A 645 1.56 48.09 40.53
N SER A 646 1.72 46.84 40.11
CA SER A 646 2.67 45.89 40.74
C SER A 646 2.85 44.61 39.93
N THR A 647 3.96 43.93 40.21
CA THR A 647 4.35 42.60 39.73
C THR A 647 3.45 41.48 40.27
N LEU A 648 3.26 40.40 39.51
CA LEU A 648 3.61 39.03 39.94
C LEU A 648 3.48 38.00 38.81
N GLU A 649 4.10 36.84 39.01
CA GLU A 649 4.12 35.70 38.09
C GLU A 649 2.94 34.75 38.37
N ASN A 650 2.40 34.06 37.34
CA ASN A 650 2.30 32.60 37.42
C ASN A 650 2.03 31.87 36.10
N ASN A 651 2.23 30.56 36.18
CA ASN A 651 2.06 29.54 35.14
C ASN A 651 0.64 29.46 34.54
N GLY A 652 0.58 29.09 33.26
CA GLY A 652 -0.64 28.59 32.60
C GLY A 652 -0.29 27.44 31.66
N THR A 653 -0.79 26.23 31.95
CA THR A 653 -0.51 25.02 31.15
C THR A 653 -1.41 24.94 29.93
N CYS A 654 -0.84 24.98 28.72
CA CYS A 654 -1.59 24.68 27.49
C CYS A 654 -1.85 23.16 27.36
N LEU A 655 -2.91 22.67 28.00
CA LEU A 655 -3.64 21.50 27.48
C LEU A 655 -4.57 21.98 26.35
N GLU A 656 -4.02 22.16 25.16
CA GLU A 656 -4.84 22.12 23.96
C GLU A 656 -5.12 20.65 23.65
N HIS A 657 -6.36 20.21 23.89
CA HIS A 657 -6.82 18.92 23.38
C HIS A 657 -6.79 18.97 21.85
N CYS A 658 -6.13 18.01 21.22
CA CYS A 658 -6.37 17.68 19.82
C CYS A 658 -7.74 17.00 19.69
N ALA A 659 -8.82 17.76 19.93
CA ALA A 659 -10.12 17.40 19.41
C ALA A 659 -10.00 17.38 17.89
N LEU A 660 -10.50 16.30 17.26
CA LEU A 660 -10.95 16.39 15.88
C LEU A 660 -12.00 17.50 15.84
N ASP A 661 -11.79 18.50 14.98
CA ASP A 661 -12.77 19.56 14.79
C ASP A 661 -13.97 18.99 14.01
N ASP A 662 -14.93 18.45 14.75
CA ASP A 662 -16.18 17.88 14.24
C ASP A 662 -16.92 18.88 13.32
N SER A 663 -16.74 20.20 13.50
CA SER A 663 -17.37 21.18 12.65
C SER A 663 -16.93 21.06 11.18
N LEU A 664 -15.69 20.62 10.90
CA LEU A 664 -15.23 20.36 9.53
C LEU A 664 -15.69 19.00 8.97
N MET A 665 -16.19 18.09 9.80
CA MET A 665 -16.84 16.85 9.36
C MET A 665 -18.36 17.01 9.17
N GLU A 666 -19.02 17.88 9.95
CA GLU A 666 -20.47 18.16 9.84
C GLU A 666 -20.82 19.26 8.81
N VAL A 667 -19.96 20.27 8.59
CA VAL A 667 -20.28 21.39 7.69
C VAL A 667 -20.32 20.98 6.21
N GLU A 668 -19.50 20.01 5.75
CA GLU A 668 -19.65 19.49 4.38
C GLU A 668 -20.97 18.71 4.16
N SER A 669 -21.62 18.19 5.21
CA SER A 669 -22.84 17.37 5.06
C SER A 669 -24.15 18.17 5.00
N SER A 670 -24.11 19.50 5.14
CA SER A 670 -25.29 20.33 5.44
C SER A 670 -25.62 21.42 4.41
N VAL A 671 -24.92 21.47 3.27
CA VAL A 671 -25.14 22.48 2.20
C VAL A 671 -25.35 21.87 0.79
N GLU A 672 -25.90 20.65 0.68
CA GLU A 672 -26.33 20.12 -0.62
C GLU A 672 -27.61 20.81 -1.14
N LEU A 673 -27.46 21.74 -2.08
CA LEU A 673 -28.55 22.45 -2.75
C LEU A 673 -29.30 21.60 -3.80
N ALA A 674 -29.95 20.53 -3.34
CA ALA A 674 -31.08 19.87 -4.01
C ALA A 674 -30.89 19.48 -5.51
N VAL A 675 -29.72 18.95 -5.86
CA VAL A 675 -29.48 18.24 -7.13
C VAL A 675 -29.29 16.75 -6.82
N GLY A 676 -30.29 15.93 -7.12
CA GLY A 676 -30.34 14.51 -6.73
C GLY A 676 -29.11 13.69 -7.14
N SER A 677 -28.86 12.59 -6.41
CA SER A 677 -27.66 11.76 -6.59
C SER A 677 -27.48 11.24 -8.01
N ILE A 678 -26.25 11.33 -8.54
CA ILE A 678 -25.88 10.81 -9.87
C ILE A 678 -25.97 9.28 -9.91
N PHE A 679 -25.82 8.62 -8.76
CA PHE A 679 -25.99 7.18 -8.61
C PHE A 679 -27.47 6.76 -8.47
N SER A 680 -28.40 7.67 -8.14
CA SER A 680 -29.85 7.41 -8.11
C SER A 680 -30.53 7.48 -9.48
N LEU A 681 -29.79 7.68 -10.59
CA LEU A 681 -30.39 7.78 -11.93
C LEU A 681 -31.02 6.45 -12.39
N SER A 682 -32.30 6.52 -12.74
CA SER A 682 -33.12 5.40 -13.24
C SER A 682 -32.87 5.03 -14.71
N TYR A 683 -31.94 5.72 -15.37
CA TYR A 683 -31.48 5.48 -16.73
C TYR A 683 -29.94 5.43 -16.75
N PHE A 684 -29.36 4.89 -17.82
CA PHE A 684 -27.91 4.87 -18.03
C PHE A 684 -27.51 6.19 -18.75
N PRO A 685 -26.89 7.18 -18.07
CA PRO A 685 -26.51 8.44 -18.70
C PRO A 685 -25.45 8.25 -19.79
N ASN A 686 -25.54 9.07 -20.85
CA ASN A 686 -24.41 9.25 -21.73
C ASN A 686 -23.36 10.15 -21.05
N ILE A 687 -22.10 9.74 -21.11
CA ILE A 687 -20.95 10.45 -20.52
C ILE A 687 -19.96 10.67 -21.67
N ASN A 688 -19.66 11.93 -21.98
CA ASN A 688 -18.67 12.25 -23.01
C ASN A 688 -17.27 12.34 -22.37
N TYR A 689 -16.37 11.44 -22.76
CA TYR A 689 -14.97 11.43 -22.32
C TYR A 689 -14.13 10.73 -23.40
N ASP A 690 -13.04 11.37 -23.81
CA ASP A 690 -12.10 10.88 -24.82
C ASP A 690 -10.74 10.56 -24.18
N VAL A 691 -10.43 9.27 -24.11
CA VAL A 691 -9.20 8.71 -23.55
C VAL A 691 -7.95 9.13 -24.35
N SER A 692 -8.13 9.59 -25.60
CA SER A 692 -7.02 10.01 -26.47
C SER A 692 -6.60 11.48 -26.32
N SER A 693 -7.35 12.28 -25.53
CA SER A 693 -7.10 13.73 -25.31
C SER A 693 -7.29 14.22 -23.86
N GLN A 694 -7.98 13.49 -22.98
CA GLN A 694 -8.26 13.90 -21.60
C GLN A 694 -7.32 13.21 -20.59
N GLU A 695 -7.27 13.74 -19.35
CA GLU A 695 -6.34 13.29 -18.30
C GLU A 695 -6.75 11.96 -17.67
N ILE A 696 -5.80 11.03 -17.50
CA ILE A 696 -6.03 9.67 -17.02
C ILE A 696 -5.06 9.37 -15.86
N SER A 697 -5.60 9.00 -14.70
CA SER A 697 -4.81 8.60 -13.53
C SER A 697 -4.98 7.11 -13.23
N PHE A 698 -3.86 6.42 -13.00
CA PHE A 698 -3.82 5.03 -12.54
C PHE A 698 -4.18 4.87 -11.04
N HIS A 699 -4.47 5.97 -10.33
CA HIS A 699 -4.53 6.06 -8.87
C HIS A 699 -5.98 6.19 -8.35
N ILE A 700 -6.81 5.19 -8.68
CA ILE A 700 -8.26 5.19 -8.38
C ILE A 700 -8.61 4.48 -7.06
N HIS A 701 -8.02 4.97 -5.97
CA HIS A 701 -8.05 4.31 -4.65
C HIS A 701 -9.45 4.08 -4.06
N LEU A 702 -10.40 5.01 -4.25
CA LEU A 702 -11.78 4.81 -3.78
C LEU A 702 -12.50 3.70 -4.57
N HIS A 703 -12.27 3.61 -5.88
CA HIS A 703 -12.87 2.55 -6.72
C HIS A 703 -12.31 1.17 -6.33
N ARG A 704 -11.03 1.10 -5.95
CA ARG A 704 -10.39 -0.13 -5.48
C ARG A 704 -10.82 -0.52 -4.06
N LEU A 705 -11.08 0.44 -3.17
CA LEU A 705 -11.75 0.17 -1.90
C LEU A 705 -13.18 -0.38 -2.12
N LEU A 706 -13.97 0.24 -2.99
CA LEU A 706 -15.31 -0.25 -3.36
C LEU A 706 -15.26 -1.68 -3.92
N SER A 707 -14.28 -1.98 -4.79
CA SER A 707 -14.05 -3.33 -5.31
C SER A 707 -13.77 -4.35 -4.19
N LEU A 708 -12.91 -4.02 -3.21
CA LEU A 708 -12.65 -4.85 -2.05
C LEU A 708 -13.89 -5.06 -1.14
N LEU A 709 -14.71 -4.01 -0.94
CA LEU A 709 -15.95 -4.08 -0.17
C LEU A 709 -16.99 -4.99 -0.85
N LEU A 710 -17.14 -4.87 -2.18
CA LEU A 710 -18.02 -5.75 -2.96
C LEU A 710 -17.50 -7.20 -2.96
N ARG A 711 -16.19 -7.43 -3.12
CA ARG A 711 -15.54 -8.75 -2.94
C ARG A 711 -15.87 -9.35 -1.56
N LYS A 712 -15.89 -8.54 -0.50
CA LYS A 712 -16.23 -8.98 0.87
C LYS A 712 -17.71 -9.34 1.01
N ALA A 713 -18.63 -8.50 0.53
CA ALA A 713 -20.07 -8.75 0.62
C ALA A 713 -20.50 -10.03 -0.14
N LEU A 714 -19.94 -10.26 -1.33
CA LEU A 714 -20.23 -11.46 -2.11
C LEU A 714 -19.69 -12.75 -1.47
N LYS A 715 -18.51 -12.70 -0.82
CA LYS A 715 -17.92 -13.85 -0.12
C LYS A 715 -18.81 -14.39 1.01
N VAL A 716 -19.53 -13.51 1.73
CA VAL A 716 -20.49 -13.93 2.77
C VAL A 716 -21.61 -14.77 2.16
N CYS A 717 -22.15 -14.35 1.02
CA CYS A 717 -23.23 -15.05 0.32
C CYS A 717 -22.79 -16.42 -0.21
N PHE A 718 -21.58 -16.50 -0.77
CA PHE A 718 -21.01 -17.75 -1.27
C PHE A 718 -20.72 -18.77 -0.16
N ALA A 719 -20.26 -18.31 1.01
CA ALA A 719 -20.03 -19.18 2.16
C ALA A 719 -21.33 -19.84 2.67
N LEU A 720 -22.42 -19.07 2.76
CA LEU A 720 -23.75 -19.58 3.12
C LEU A 720 -24.23 -20.63 2.11
N GLY A 721 -24.06 -20.37 0.81
CA GLY A 721 -24.46 -21.27 -0.28
C GLY A 721 -23.76 -22.63 -0.28
N GLN A 722 -22.56 -22.77 0.30
CA GLN A 722 -21.88 -24.07 0.42
C GLN A 722 -22.33 -24.92 1.61
N SER A 723 -22.95 -24.31 2.63
CA SER A 723 -23.44 -25.01 3.82
C SER A 723 -24.63 -25.94 3.49
N GLY A 724 -25.44 -25.57 2.48
CA GLY A 724 -26.61 -26.33 2.03
C GLY A 724 -26.32 -27.61 1.21
N LYS A 725 -25.17 -28.26 1.40
CA LYS A 725 -24.80 -29.50 0.67
C LYS A 725 -25.31 -30.78 1.35
N THR A 726 -26.63 -30.86 1.55
CA THR A 726 -27.34 -32.11 1.86
C THR A 726 -28.62 -32.20 1.05
N ASP A 727 -28.78 -33.35 0.38
CA ASP A 727 -29.94 -33.87 -0.34
C ASP A 727 -30.52 -33.04 -1.51
N TYR A 728 -30.48 -33.67 -2.69
CA TYR A 728 -31.27 -33.29 -3.85
C TYR A 728 -32.77 -33.51 -3.60
N THR A 729 -33.62 -32.90 -4.43
CA THR A 729 -35.08 -33.10 -4.54
C THR A 729 -35.96 -32.42 -3.48
N THR A 730 -36.09 -31.09 -3.56
CA THR A 730 -37.43 -30.47 -3.54
C THR A 730 -37.54 -29.34 -4.55
N SER A 731 -38.67 -29.28 -5.26
CA SER A 731 -38.95 -28.27 -6.28
C SER A 731 -39.77 -27.10 -5.73
N SER A 732 -39.13 -25.94 -5.53
CA SER A 732 -39.78 -24.65 -5.33
C SER A 732 -38.94 -23.53 -5.95
N GLY A 733 -39.44 -22.93 -7.02
CA GLY A 733 -38.69 -21.94 -7.84
C GLY A 733 -38.59 -20.55 -7.20
N VAL A 734 -37.94 -20.43 -6.05
CA VAL A 734 -37.61 -19.11 -5.46
C VAL A 734 -36.42 -18.52 -6.22
N SER A 735 -36.72 -17.83 -7.32
CA SER A 735 -35.74 -17.02 -8.06
C SER A 735 -35.13 -15.98 -7.11
N PHE A 736 -33.83 -16.11 -6.81
CA PHE A 736 -33.11 -15.15 -5.99
C PHE A 736 -32.97 -13.85 -6.78
N LYS A 737 -33.78 -12.85 -6.45
CA LYS A 737 -33.84 -11.59 -7.20
C LYS A 737 -32.54 -10.81 -7.01
N HIS A 738 -31.63 -10.95 -7.97
CA HIS A 738 -30.36 -10.22 -8.04
C HIS A 738 -30.54 -8.70 -7.82
N GLU A 739 -31.59 -8.10 -8.39
CA GLU A 739 -31.96 -6.71 -8.11
C GLU A 739 -32.18 -6.41 -6.63
N GLU A 740 -32.85 -7.29 -5.90
CA GLU A 740 -33.19 -7.08 -4.48
C GLU A 740 -31.95 -7.17 -3.59
N TYR A 741 -31.03 -8.08 -3.92
CA TYR A 741 -29.74 -8.16 -3.26
C TYR A 741 -28.93 -6.87 -3.47
N PHE A 742 -28.78 -6.41 -4.71
CA PHE A 742 -28.04 -5.17 -4.98
C PHE A 742 -28.76 -3.92 -4.45
N ARG A 743 -30.09 -3.89 -4.43
CA ARG A 743 -30.91 -2.83 -3.80
C ARG A 743 -30.67 -2.74 -2.28
N LYS A 744 -30.45 -3.88 -1.61
CA LYS A 744 -30.05 -3.94 -0.19
C LYS A 744 -28.58 -3.54 0.00
N LEU A 745 -27.67 -4.00 -0.87
CA LEU A 745 -26.23 -3.75 -0.78
C LEU A 745 -25.82 -2.30 -1.08
N LEU A 746 -26.52 -1.65 -2.03
CA LEU A 746 -26.21 -0.29 -2.51
C LEU A 746 -27.08 0.81 -1.86
N ALA A 747 -27.94 0.45 -0.90
CA ALA A 747 -28.59 1.36 0.06
C ALA A 747 -29.19 2.67 -0.54
N GLY A 748 -30.00 2.56 -1.60
CA GLY A 748 -30.71 3.70 -2.23
C GLY A 748 -30.13 4.18 -3.56
N VAL A 749 -28.96 3.67 -3.95
CA VAL A 749 -28.39 3.83 -5.29
C VAL A 749 -29.12 2.95 -6.31
N HIS A 750 -29.26 3.45 -7.55
CA HIS A 750 -29.89 2.73 -8.65
C HIS A 750 -28.85 1.98 -9.51
N PRO A 751 -29.10 0.72 -9.95
CA PRO A 751 -28.17 -0.07 -10.76
C PRO A 751 -27.57 0.64 -11.98
N TYR A 752 -28.36 1.44 -12.70
CA TYR A 752 -27.92 2.12 -13.91
C TYR A 752 -27.05 3.36 -13.63
N GLY A 753 -27.41 4.17 -12.62
CA GLY A 753 -26.56 5.27 -12.15
C GLY A 753 -25.23 4.76 -11.59
N PHE A 754 -25.27 3.72 -10.75
CA PHE A 754 -24.07 3.02 -10.27
C PHE A 754 -23.17 2.58 -11.43
N SER A 755 -23.69 1.73 -12.31
CA SER A 755 -22.87 1.09 -13.34
C SER A 755 -22.31 2.09 -14.36
N ALA A 756 -23.10 3.09 -14.78
CA ALA A 756 -22.68 4.08 -15.76
C ALA A 756 -21.51 4.97 -15.31
N PHE A 757 -21.45 5.32 -14.01
CA PHE A 757 -20.37 6.16 -13.47
C PHE A 757 -19.20 5.35 -12.90
N ILE A 758 -19.46 4.25 -12.17
CA ILE A 758 -18.40 3.44 -11.55
C ILE A 758 -17.56 2.68 -12.59
N MET A 759 -18.11 2.37 -13.77
CA MET A 759 -17.33 1.71 -14.83
C MET A 759 -16.31 2.62 -15.52
N GLU A 760 -16.45 3.95 -15.44
CA GLU A 760 -15.69 4.90 -16.25
C GLU A 760 -14.18 4.78 -16.00
N HIS A 761 -13.72 4.97 -14.76
CA HIS A 761 -12.29 4.98 -14.48
C HIS A 761 -11.59 3.64 -14.74
N PRO A 762 -12.14 2.47 -14.33
CA PRO A 762 -11.62 1.17 -14.76
C PRO A 762 -11.56 1.01 -16.28
N LEU A 763 -12.59 1.45 -17.02
CA LEU A 763 -12.63 1.35 -18.48
C LEU A 763 -11.61 2.26 -19.15
N GLN A 764 -11.49 3.52 -18.71
CA GLN A 764 -10.49 4.49 -19.18
C GLN A 764 -9.07 3.93 -19.02
N LEU A 765 -8.75 3.27 -17.90
CA LEU A 765 -7.46 2.59 -17.71
C LEU A 765 -7.24 1.41 -18.66
N ARG A 766 -8.28 0.60 -18.93
CA ARG A 766 -8.19 -0.49 -19.91
C ARG A 766 -7.99 0.02 -21.33
N VAL A 767 -8.63 1.13 -21.71
CA VAL A 767 -8.43 1.80 -23.01
C VAL A 767 -7.05 2.44 -23.09
N CYS A 768 -6.59 3.15 -22.05
CA CYS A 768 -5.26 3.75 -22.00
C CYS A 768 -4.18 2.69 -22.27
N CYS A 769 -4.25 1.54 -21.59
CA CYS A 769 -3.36 0.40 -21.83
C CYS A 769 -3.41 -0.11 -23.28
N ALA A 770 -4.60 -0.12 -23.91
CA ALA A 770 -4.77 -0.52 -25.30
C ALA A 770 -4.18 0.49 -26.29
N GLN A 771 -4.36 1.79 -26.05
CA GLN A 771 -3.76 2.87 -26.84
C GLN A 771 -2.23 2.90 -26.70
N VAL A 772 -1.69 2.67 -25.49
CA VAL A 772 -0.26 2.48 -25.24
C VAL A 772 0.27 1.29 -26.04
N ARG A 773 -0.41 0.13 -26.00
CA ARG A 773 -0.07 -1.06 -26.80
C ARG A 773 -0.13 -0.82 -28.31
N ALA A 774 -1.09 -0.01 -28.79
CA ALA A 774 -1.16 0.43 -30.18
C ALA A 774 -0.01 1.39 -30.56
N GLY A 775 0.69 1.98 -29.59
CA GLY A 775 1.78 2.92 -29.80
C GLY A 775 1.34 4.39 -29.86
N MET A 776 0.07 4.69 -29.58
CA MET A 776 -0.51 6.04 -29.67
C MET A 776 0.14 7.04 -28.69
N TRP A 777 0.76 6.55 -27.63
CA TRP A 777 1.36 7.32 -26.53
C TRP A 777 2.89 7.47 -26.61
N ARG A 778 3.57 6.91 -27.63
CA ARG A 778 5.05 6.93 -27.74
C ARG A 778 5.70 8.33 -27.76
N LYS A 779 4.93 9.38 -27.99
CA LYS A 779 5.38 10.79 -27.94
C LYS A 779 5.31 11.41 -26.54
N SER A 780 4.69 10.74 -25.58
CA SER A 780 4.44 11.21 -24.21
C SER A 780 5.51 10.73 -23.21
N GLY A 781 6.70 10.37 -23.71
CA GLY A 781 7.76 9.71 -22.93
C GLY A 781 7.40 8.29 -22.51
N ASP A 782 8.33 7.63 -21.81
CA ASP A 782 8.14 6.26 -21.32
C ASP A 782 7.20 6.18 -20.11
N THR A 783 6.85 7.31 -19.46
CA THR A 783 5.90 7.39 -18.33
C THR A 783 4.61 6.59 -18.56
N ALA A 784 3.90 6.85 -19.66
CA ALA A 784 2.65 6.15 -19.97
C ALA A 784 2.85 4.65 -20.29
N ILE A 785 4.05 4.26 -20.73
CA ILE A 785 4.43 2.87 -21.00
C ILE A 785 4.71 2.16 -19.66
N LEU A 786 5.56 2.73 -18.82
CA LEU A 786 5.92 2.19 -17.50
C LEU A 786 4.70 2.06 -16.58
N CYS A 787 3.82 3.06 -16.50
CA CYS A 787 2.58 2.96 -15.71
C CYS A 787 1.63 1.87 -16.23
N SER A 788 1.55 1.67 -17.55
CA SER A 788 0.81 0.58 -18.18
C SER A 788 1.42 -0.81 -17.90
N GLU A 789 2.75 -0.93 -17.85
CA GLU A 789 3.42 -2.17 -17.47
C GLU A 789 3.29 -2.48 -15.97
N TRP A 790 3.49 -1.48 -15.10
CA TRP A 790 3.34 -1.63 -13.65
C TRP A 790 1.92 -2.03 -13.25
N TYR A 791 0.89 -1.39 -13.83
CA TYR A 791 -0.52 -1.75 -13.62
C TYR A 791 -0.84 -3.22 -13.98
N ARG A 792 -0.04 -3.83 -14.86
CA ARG A 792 -0.12 -5.26 -15.24
C ARG A 792 0.85 -6.17 -14.48
N SER A 793 1.81 -5.59 -13.75
CA SER A 793 2.88 -6.31 -13.06
C SER A 793 2.38 -7.04 -11.82
N ILE A 794 2.96 -8.20 -11.50
CA ILE A 794 2.54 -9.05 -10.38
C ILE A 794 2.56 -8.33 -9.01
N ARG A 795 3.40 -7.30 -8.85
CA ARG A 795 3.55 -6.54 -7.60
C ARG A 795 2.30 -5.73 -7.24
N TRP A 796 1.58 -5.24 -8.26
CA TRP A 796 0.40 -4.38 -8.11
C TRP A 796 -0.89 -5.01 -8.68
N PHE A 797 -0.81 -6.19 -9.30
CA PHE A 797 -1.87 -6.82 -10.09
C PHE A 797 -3.21 -6.97 -9.36
N GLU A 798 -3.17 -7.38 -8.08
CA GLU A 798 -4.37 -7.62 -7.28
C GLU A 798 -5.06 -6.31 -6.88
N GLN A 799 -4.27 -5.31 -6.48
CA GLN A 799 -4.75 -3.98 -6.08
C GLN A 799 -5.16 -3.14 -7.30
N GLY A 800 -4.60 -3.43 -8.48
CA GLY A 800 -4.89 -2.78 -9.76
C GLY A 800 -5.81 -3.60 -10.66
N LEU A 801 -5.27 -4.14 -11.76
CA LEU A 801 -6.02 -4.66 -12.92
C LEU A 801 -7.18 -5.62 -12.54
N GLU A 802 -7.01 -6.46 -11.53
CA GLU A 802 -8.02 -7.44 -11.15
C GLU A 802 -9.14 -6.84 -10.29
N SER A 803 -8.81 -5.93 -9.37
CA SER A 803 -9.82 -5.19 -8.60
C SER A 803 -10.62 -4.27 -9.54
N ASP A 804 -9.97 -3.68 -10.54
CA ASP A 804 -10.60 -2.84 -11.55
C ASP A 804 -11.46 -3.67 -12.53
N LEU A 805 -11.00 -4.87 -12.94
CA LEU A 805 -11.76 -5.81 -13.78
C LEU A 805 -12.97 -6.42 -13.05
N PHE A 806 -12.83 -6.77 -11.77
CA PHE A 806 -13.98 -7.23 -10.96
C PHE A 806 -15.01 -6.11 -10.75
N LEU A 807 -14.58 -4.85 -10.67
CA LEU A 807 -15.50 -3.72 -10.61
C LEU A 807 -16.25 -3.53 -11.94
N LEU A 808 -15.57 -3.69 -13.09
CA LEU A 808 -16.22 -3.77 -14.40
C LEU A 808 -17.21 -4.94 -14.50
N GLN A 809 -16.91 -6.09 -13.91
CA GLN A 809 -17.85 -7.22 -13.81
C GLN A 809 -19.09 -6.89 -12.98
N CYS A 810 -18.93 -6.19 -11.85
CA CYS A 810 -20.07 -5.71 -11.05
C CYS A 810 -20.93 -4.71 -11.82
N CYS A 811 -20.33 -3.77 -12.55
CA CYS A 811 -21.05 -2.85 -13.42
C CYS A 811 -21.75 -3.58 -14.59
N ALA A 812 -21.10 -4.58 -15.19
CA ALA A 812 -21.66 -5.39 -16.28
C ALA A 812 -22.86 -6.25 -15.85
N ALA A 813 -22.92 -6.69 -14.60
CA ALA A 813 -24.10 -7.37 -14.04
C ALA A 813 -25.30 -6.44 -13.82
N LEU A 814 -25.05 -5.14 -13.64
CA LEU A 814 -26.04 -4.11 -13.25
C LEU A 814 -26.50 -3.21 -14.40
N ALA A 815 -25.71 -3.10 -15.46
CA ALA A 815 -26.01 -2.25 -16.61
C ALA A 815 -26.95 -2.92 -17.63
N PRO A 816 -27.68 -2.15 -18.45
CA PRO A 816 -28.29 -2.65 -19.67
C PRO A 816 -27.19 -3.10 -20.64
N PRO A 817 -27.18 -4.36 -21.12
CA PRO A 817 -25.99 -4.97 -21.72
C PRO A 817 -25.54 -4.27 -23.00
N ASP A 818 -26.46 -3.87 -23.88
CA ASP A 818 -26.14 -3.11 -25.09
C ASP A 818 -25.55 -1.73 -24.77
N GLN A 819 -26.03 -1.05 -23.72
CA GLN A 819 -25.54 0.28 -23.34
C GLN A 819 -24.16 0.22 -22.68
N PHE A 820 -23.88 -0.85 -21.93
CA PHE A 820 -22.54 -1.15 -21.40
C PHE A 820 -21.53 -1.40 -22.52
N VAL A 821 -21.87 -2.25 -23.50
CA VAL A 821 -20.98 -2.55 -24.64
C VAL A 821 -20.82 -1.34 -25.56
N GLN A 822 -21.89 -0.57 -25.78
CA GLN A 822 -21.83 0.70 -26.50
C GLN A 822 -20.86 1.69 -25.81
N ARG A 823 -20.89 1.82 -24.48
CA ARG A 823 -19.91 2.64 -23.74
C ARG A 823 -18.47 2.15 -23.91
N VAL A 824 -18.25 0.84 -23.96
CA VAL A 824 -16.93 0.27 -24.28
C VAL A 824 -16.50 0.67 -25.70
N LEU A 825 -17.36 0.48 -26.70
CA LEU A 825 -17.10 0.85 -28.09
C LEU A 825 -16.77 2.35 -28.25
N GLU A 826 -17.51 3.21 -27.56
CA GLU A 826 -17.31 4.66 -27.52
C GLU A 826 -15.95 5.05 -26.94
N ARG A 827 -15.57 4.48 -25.79
CA ARG A 827 -14.29 4.82 -25.13
C ARG A 827 -13.07 4.34 -25.93
N PHE A 828 -13.19 3.26 -26.70
CA PHE A 828 -12.13 2.80 -27.61
C PHE A 828 -12.04 3.61 -28.93
N ASP A 829 -12.91 4.61 -29.17
CA ASP A 829 -13.07 5.33 -30.44
C ASP A 829 -13.37 4.41 -31.64
N LEU A 830 -14.19 3.38 -31.41
CA LEU A 830 -14.52 2.35 -32.41
C LEU A 830 -15.96 2.44 -32.93
N SER A 831 -16.72 3.47 -32.55
CA SER A 831 -18.09 3.70 -33.05
C SER A 831 -18.17 3.71 -34.59
N ASN A 832 -17.16 4.30 -35.25
CA ASN A 832 -17.08 4.34 -36.72
C ASN A 832 -16.72 2.98 -37.37
N TYR A 833 -16.20 2.01 -36.61
CA TYR A 833 -15.93 0.64 -37.11
C TYR A 833 -17.22 -0.07 -37.57
N LEU A 834 -18.34 0.24 -36.91
CA LEU A 834 -19.65 -0.31 -37.27
C LEU A 834 -20.26 0.30 -38.55
N SER A 835 -19.64 1.33 -39.14
CA SER A 835 -20.08 1.92 -40.42
C SER A 835 -19.86 0.97 -41.62
N LEU A 836 -18.95 0.00 -41.49
CA LEU A 836 -18.55 -0.93 -42.53
C LEU A 836 -17.98 -0.26 -43.80
N ASN A 837 -17.56 1.01 -43.71
CA ASN A 837 -16.90 1.73 -44.81
C ASN A 837 -15.46 1.22 -44.97
N LEU A 838 -15.14 0.56 -46.08
CA LEU A 838 -13.78 0.02 -46.33
C LEU A 838 -12.68 1.08 -46.44
N ALA A 839 -13.01 2.36 -46.69
CA ALA A 839 -12.03 3.43 -46.91
C ALA A 839 -11.46 4.04 -45.62
N ASP A 840 -12.21 4.05 -44.51
CA ASP A 840 -11.86 4.77 -43.28
C ASP A 840 -10.85 3.98 -42.42
N TYR A 841 -9.60 3.88 -42.88
CA TYR A 841 -8.53 3.15 -42.19
C TYR A 841 -7.79 4.01 -41.15
N ASN A 842 -7.59 3.49 -39.95
CA ASN A 842 -6.76 4.04 -38.88
C ASN A 842 -5.67 3.02 -38.50
N GLU A 843 -4.41 3.44 -38.40
CA GLU A 843 -3.26 2.55 -38.16
C GLU A 843 -3.29 1.84 -36.79
N PHE A 844 -3.94 2.44 -35.79
CA PHE A 844 -4.07 1.89 -34.44
C PHE A 844 -5.25 0.92 -34.28
N GLU A 845 -6.20 0.97 -35.22
CA GLU A 845 -7.52 0.36 -35.09
C GLU A 845 -7.48 -1.15 -34.84
N ALA A 846 -6.67 -1.90 -35.60
CA ALA A 846 -6.60 -3.35 -35.45
C ALA A 846 -6.13 -3.79 -34.05
N VAL A 847 -5.31 -2.98 -33.37
CA VAL A 847 -4.87 -3.24 -31.98
C VAL A 847 -5.97 -2.85 -30.99
N LEU A 848 -6.64 -1.71 -31.21
CA LEU A 848 -7.77 -1.27 -30.38
C LEU A 848 -8.94 -2.26 -30.43
N VAL A 849 -9.30 -2.78 -31.61
CA VAL A 849 -10.34 -3.82 -31.78
C VAL A 849 -9.92 -5.12 -31.10
N LEU A 850 -8.65 -5.53 -31.21
CA LEU A 850 -8.13 -6.74 -30.54
C LEU A 850 -8.25 -6.62 -29.01
N GLU A 851 -7.81 -5.50 -28.43
CA GLU A 851 -7.87 -5.23 -27.00
C GLU A 851 -9.32 -5.06 -26.50
N MET A 852 -10.21 -4.46 -27.30
CA MET A 852 -11.65 -4.34 -26.99
C MET A 852 -12.33 -5.72 -26.93
N LEU A 853 -12.17 -6.57 -27.95
CA LEU A 853 -12.69 -7.93 -27.96
C LEU A 853 -12.12 -8.74 -26.78
N THR A 854 -10.82 -8.58 -26.52
CA THR A 854 -10.12 -9.20 -25.40
C THR A 854 -10.63 -8.70 -24.05
N LEU A 855 -10.99 -7.43 -23.91
CA LEU A 855 -11.64 -6.90 -22.70
C LEU A 855 -13.03 -7.49 -22.48
N ILE A 856 -13.85 -7.60 -23.54
CA ILE A 856 -15.18 -8.22 -23.47
C ILE A 856 -15.06 -9.69 -23.04
N ILE A 857 -14.12 -10.45 -23.61
CA ILE A 857 -13.83 -11.82 -23.16
C ILE A 857 -13.38 -11.85 -21.69
N HIS A 858 -12.48 -10.97 -21.26
CA HIS A 858 -12.06 -10.90 -19.84
C HIS A 858 -13.23 -10.64 -18.90
N ILE A 859 -14.10 -9.66 -19.19
CA ILE A 859 -15.28 -9.34 -18.36
C ILE A 859 -16.20 -10.57 -18.25
N VAL A 860 -16.44 -11.29 -19.35
CA VAL A 860 -17.36 -12.42 -19.38
C VAL A 860 -16.75 -13.72 -18.83
N LYS A 861 -15.43 -13.91 -18.95
CA LYS A 861 -14.72 -15.18 -18.66
C LYS A 861 -13.88 -15.19 -17.37
N GLU A 862 -13.39 -14.05 -16.87
CA GLU A 862 -12.57 -14.03 -15.66
C GLU A 862 -13.39 -14.44 -14.43
N ARG A 863 -12.78 -15.19 -13.49
CA ARG A 863 -13.44 -15.80 -12.33
C ARG A 863 -12.70 -15.65 -11.00
N ARG A 864 -11.47 -15.11 -10.96
CA ARG A 864 -10.64 -15.12 -9.74
C ARG A 864 -11.36 -14.61 -8.47
N PHE A 865 -12.14 -13.55 -8.59
CA PHE A 865 -12.89 -12.96 -7.47
C PHE A 865 -14.41 -13.20 -7.50
N CYS A 866 -14.92 -13.89 -8.53
CA CYS A 866 -16.36 -14.06 -8.77
C CYS A 866 -16.78 -15.50 -9.13
N GLY A 867 -15.90 -16.50 -9.03
CA GLY A 867 -16.25 -17.91 -9.27
C GLY A 867 -15.23 -18.99 -8.88
N LEU A 868 -13.95 -18.66 -8.65
CA LEU A 868 -12.92 -19.65 -8.25
C LEU A 868 -12.59 -19.59 -6.76
N SER A 869 -12.34 -20.76 -6.16
CA SER A 869 -11.71 -20.90 -4.84
C SER A 869 -10.20 -20.58 -4.87
N VAL A 870 -9.56 -20.49 -3.70
CA VAL A 870 -8.10 -20.30 -3.57
C VAL A 870 -7.32 -21.41 -4.28
N GLU A 871 -7.82 -22.66 -4.24
CA GLU A 871 -7.16 -23.84 -4.81
C GLU A 871 -7.26 -23.87 -6.34
N GLU A 872 -8.42 -23.50 -6.90
CA GLU A 872 -8.61 -23.36 -8.34
C GLU A 872 -7.87 -22.16 -8.93
N ASN A 873 -7.74 -21.08 -8.15
CA ASN A 873 -6.89 -19.94 -8.49
C ASN A 873 -5.41 -20.32 -8.51
N LEU A 874 -4.91 -21.00 -7.48
CA LEU A 874 -3.57 -21.61 -7.48
C LEU A 874 -3.35 -22.48 -8.72
N TYR A 875 -4.31 -23.37 -9.03
CA TYR A 875 -4.24 -24.27 -10.18
C TYR A 875 -4.08 -23.50 -11.50
N ARG A 876 -4.94 -22.51 -11.75
CA ARG A 876 -4.91 -21.67 -12.95
C ARG A 876 -3.60 -20.89 -13.09
N GLU A 877 -3.14 -20.30 -12.00
CA GLU A 877 -1.93 -19.48 -11.95
C GLU A 877 -0.65 -20.31 -12.16
N LEU A 878 -0.62 -21.53 -11.64
CA LEU A 878 0.46 -22.49 -11.87
C LEU A 878 0.46 -23.02 -13.32
N VAL A 879 -0.70 -23.27 -13.92
CA VAL A 879 -0.81 -23.60 -15.35
C VAL A 879 -0.30 -22.43 -16.21
N TYR A 880 -0.71 -21.19 -15.92
CA TYR A 880 -0.19 -19.99 -16.56
C TYR A 880 1.35 -19.91 -16.48
N ARG A 881 1.93 -19.92 -15.26
CA ARG A 881 3.38 -19.84 -15.03
C ARG A 881 4.15 -20.96 -15.73
N LEU A 882 3.74 -22.22 -15.55
CA LEU A 882 4.48 -23.37 -16.07
C LEU A 882 4.28 -23.61 -17.56
N SER A 883 3.23 -23.06 -18.19
CA SER A 883 3.06 -23.07 -19.65
C SER A 883 4.10 -22.21 -20.36
N ILE A 884 4.51 -21.07 -19.78
CA ILE A 884 5.58 -20.19 -20.29
C ILE A 884 6.93 -20.91 -20.23
N GLY A 885 7.29 -21.49 -19.08
CA GLY A 885 8.59 -22.14 -18.93
C GLY A 885 8.82 -22.78 -17.57
N ASP A 886 9.59 -23.87 -17.57
CA ASP A 886 9.90 -24.69 -16.40
C ASP A 886 10.67 -23.86 -15.34
N ALA A 887 10.21 -23.91 -14.09
CA ALA A 887 10.56 -22.95 -13.05
C ALA A 887 11.05 -23.62 -11.76
N THR A 888 11.94 -22.97 -11.02
CA THR A 888 12.29 -23.38 -9.65
C THR A 888 11.16 -23.03 -8.67
N HIS A 889 11.18 -23.56 -7.44
CA HIS A 889 10.17 -23.22 -6.41
C HIS A 889 10.07 -21.71 -6.20
N SER A 890 11.19 -21.02 -5.99
CA SER A 890 11.24 -19.56 -5.82
C SER A 890 10.72 -18.80 -7.06
N GLN A 891 10.97 -19.30 -8.27
CA GLN A 891 10.44 -18.71 -9.51
C GLN A 891 8.93 -18.90 -9.66
N VAL A 892 8.37 -19.97 -9.07
CA VAL A 892 6.91 -20.16 -8.96
C VAL A 892 6.35 -19.17 -7.93
N VAL A 893 6.84 -19.19 -6.69
CA VAL A 893 6.40 -18.31 -5.58
C VAL A 893 6.41 -16.83 -5.99
N ASN A 894 7.51 -16.35 -6.56
CA ASN A 894 7.67 -14.94 -6.96
C ASN A 894 6.81 -14.53 -8.18
N SER A 895 6.16 -15.48 -8.86
CA SER A 895 5.23 -15.22 -9.97
C SER A 895 3.76 -15.25 -9.57
N LEU A 896 3.48 -15.62 -8.31
CA LEU A 896 2.14 -15.72 -7.74
C LEU A 896 1.75 -14.43 -6.99
N PRO A 897 0.46 -14.06 -7.00
CA PRO A 897 -0.11 -13.04 -6.12
C PRO A 897 0.11 -13.35 -4.63
N ARG A 898 0.18 -12.33 -3.75
CA ARG A 898 0.56 -12.50 -2.32
C ARG A 898 -0.40 -13.37 -1.50
N ASP A 899 -1.68 -13.36 -1.84
CA ASP A 899 -2.73 -14.20 -1.24
C ASP A 899 -2.57 -15.69 -1.63
N LEU A 900 -2.00 -15.97 -2.80
CA LEU A 900 -1.78 -17.33 -3.30
C LEU A 900 -0.38 -17.86 -2.95
N SER A 901 0.65 -17.01 -3.01
CA SER A 901 2.05 -17.38 -2.73
C SER A 901 2.29 -17.80 -1.28
N ARG A 902 1.44 -17.32 -0.35
CA ARG A 902 1.45 -17.67 1.08
C ARG A 902 0.46 -18.78 1.47
N SER A 903 -0.23 -19.43 0.51
CA SER A 903 -1.19 -20.49 0.85
C SER A 903 -0.51 -21.82 1.15
N ASP A 904 -0.93 -22.41 2.27
CA ASP A 904 -0.78 -23.82 2.68
C ASP A 904 -0.99 -24.84 1.55
N LYS A 905 -1.89 -24.57 0.61
CA LYS A 905 -2.23 -25.47 -0.50
C LYS A 905 -1.23 -25.45 -1.65
N LEU A 906 -0.33 -24.46 -1.72
CA LEU A 906 0.55 -24.22 -2.88
C LEU A 906 1.32 -25.48 -3.31
N GLN A 907 2.04 -26.12 -2.39
CA GLN A 907 2.86 -27.28 -2.71
C GLN A 907 2.01 -28.48 -3.16
N ASN A 908 0.86 -28.72 -2.52
CA ASN A 908 -0.06 -29.80 -2.89
C ASN A 908 -0.58 -29.65 -4.33
N VAL A 909 -1.00 -28.44 -4.72
CA VAL A 909 -1.46 -28.16 -6.09
C VAL A 909 -0.30 -28.23 -7.09
N LEU A 910 0.90 -27.79 -6.70
CA LEU A 910 2.11 -27.83 -7.53
C LEU A 910 2.57 -29.27 -7.82
N ASP A 911 2.60 -30.16 -6.81
CA ASP A 911 2.96 -31.57 -6.98
C ASP A 911 1.93 -32.33 -7.84
N VAL A 912 0.64 -31.99 -7.72
CA VAL A 912 -0.40 -32.50 -8.62
C VAL A 912 -0.16 -32.04 -10.06
N LEU A 913 0.03 -30.73 -10.30
CA LEU A 913 0.16 -30.16 -11.64
C LEU A 913 1.47 -30.48 -12.36
N ALA A 914 2.58 -30.55 -11.64
CA ALA A 914 3.92 -30.54 -12.22
C ALA A 914 4.74 -31.79 -11.88
N VAL A 915 5.71 -32.11 -12.74
CA VAL A 915 6.80 -33.03 -12.40
C VAL A 915 7.97 -32.19 -11.90
N TYR A 916 8.50 -32.50 -10.72
CA TYR A 916 9.79 -31.97 -10.29
C TYR A 916 10.93 -32.74 -10.99
N CYS A 917 11.66 -32.05 -11.85
CA CYS A 917 12.90 -32.54 -12.43
C CYS A 917 14.05 -32.22 -11.46
N ASN A 918 14.66 -33.26 -10.90
CA ASN A 918 15.79 -33.16 -9.98
C ASN A 918 16.97 -32.34 -10.56
N PRO A 919 17.76 -31.66 -9.71
CA PRO A 919 18.97 -30.97 -10.15
C PRO A 919 19.97 -31.92 -10.82
N SER A 920 20.75 -31.40 -11.77
CA SER A 920 21.69 -32.17 -12.58
C SER A 920 22.97 -31.38 -12.84
N GLY A 921 24.02 -31.68 -12.10
CA GLY A 921 25.25 -30.88 -12.08
C GLY A 921 24.94 -29.45 -11.60
N MET A 922 25.44 -28.44 -12.31
CA MET A 922 25.20 -27.02 -11.98
C MET A 922 23.78 -26.52 -12.28
N LYS A 923 22.86 -27.38 -12.74
CA LYS A 923 21.47 -26.99 -13.04
C LYS A 923 20.57 -27.29 -11.84
N GLN A 924 19.97 -26.24 -11.26
CA GLN A 924 18.93 -26.35 -10.23
C GLN A 924 17.72 -27.16 -10.72
N GLY A 925 17.06 -27.86 -9.80
CA GLY A 925 15.84 -28.62 -10.09
C GLY A 925 14.64 -27.71 -10.37
N LYS A 926 13.71 -28.19 -11.20
CA LYS A 926 12.62 -27.40 -11.78
C LYS A 926 11.32 -28.18 -11.92
N TYR A 927 10.20 -27.49 -11.70
CA TYR A 927 8.87 -27.97 -12.01
C TYR A 927 8.54 -27.79 -13.50
N SER A 928 7.94 -28.81 -14.12
CA SER A 928 7.46 -28.79 -15.51
C SER A 928 6.03 -29.32 -15.60
N LEU A 929 5.16 -28.65 -16.38
CA LEU A 929 3.72 -28.92 -16.43
C LEU A 929 3.40 -30.30 -17.02
N ARG A 930 2.72 -31.17 -16.25
CA ARG A 930 2.33 -32.52 -16.71
C ARG A 930 1.40 -32.44 -17.93
N LYS A 931 1.56 -33.36 -18.88
CA LYS A 931 0.81 -33.36 -20.16
C LYS A 931 -0.72 -33.28 -19.98
N ALA A 932 -1.26 -33.83 -18.88
CA ALA A 932 -2.69 -33.84 -18.59
C ALA A 932 -3.33 -32.44 -18.42
N TYR A 933 -2.55 -31.42 -18.06
CA TYR A 933 -3.04 -30.10 -17.66
C TYR A 933 -2.85 -28.99 -18.71
N TRP A 934 -2.19 -29.30 -19.83
CA TRP A 934 -2.15 -28.39 -20.98
C TRP A 934 -3.54 -28.14 -21.56
N LYS A 935 -4.49 -29.06 -21.34
CA LYS A 935 -5.91 -28.92 -21.73
C LYS A 935 -6.65 -27.75 -21.03
N ASP A 936 -6.06 -27.20 -19.98
CA ASP A 936 -6.62 -26.14 -19.11
C ASP A 936 -5.90 -24.78 -19.33
N LEU A 937 -5.17 -24.64 -20.44
CA LEU A 937 -4.41 -23.42 -20.77
C LEU A 937 -5.34 -22.27 -21.15
N ASP A 938 -5.43 -21.28 -20.28
CA ASP A 938 -6.25 -20.09 -20.50
C ASP A 938 -5.58 -19.06 -21.43
N LEU A 939 -5.95 -19.04 -22.71
CA LEU A 939 -5.49 -18.04 -23.68
C LEU A 939 -5.93 -16.60 -23.34
N TYR A 940 -6.91 -16.44 -22.44
CA TYR A 940 -7.42 -15.14 -21.99
C TYR A 940 -7.13 -14.93 -20.49
N HIS A 941 -5.91 -15.26 -20.08
CA HIS A 941 -5.36 -14.90 -18.78
C HIS A 941 -4.96 -13.41 -18.76
N PRO A 942 -5.45 -12.56 -17.83
CA PRO A 942 -5.20 -11.12 -17.88
C PRO A 942 -3.72 -10.70 -17.85
N ARG A 943 -2.84 -11.53 -17.26
CA ARG A 943 -1.38 -11.29 -17.20
C ARG A 943 -0.62 -11.51 -18.51
N TRP A 944 -1.22 -12.02 -19.58
CA TRP A 944 -0.48 -12.26 -20.84
C TRP A 944 0.21 -10.98 -21.37
N SER A 945 1.53 -11.05 -21.51
CA SER A 945 2.26 -10.28 -22.51
C SER A 945 2.17 -11.01 -23.84
N SER A 946 2.26 -10.29 -24.97
CA SER A 946 2.22 -10.91 -26.30
C SER A 946 3.34 -11.94 -26.50
N LYS A 947 4.49 -11.71 -25.86
CA LYS A 947 5.66 -12.60 -25.84
C LYS A 947 5.40 -13.87 -25.04
N ASP A 948 4.84 -13.75 -23.84
CA ASP A 948 4.57 -14.90 -22.97
C ASP A 948 3.46 -15.79 -23.55
N LEU A 949 2.42 -15.18 -24.15
CA LEU A 949 1.35 -15.93 -24.83
C LEU A 949 1.89 -16.70 -26.03
N GLN A 950 2.71 -16.08 -26.90
CA GLN A 950 3.35 -16.78 -28.02
C GLN A 950 4.19 -17.97 -27.53
N VAL A 951 4.98 -17.80 -26.46
CA VAL A 951 5.80 -18.88 -25.88
C VAL A 951 4.92 -20.01 -25.32
N ALA A 952 3.80 -19.68 -24.67
CA ALA A 952 2.85 -20.68 -24.17
C ALA A 952 2.15 -21.44 -25.31
N GLU A 953 1.72 -20.75 -26.37
CA GLU A 953 1.13 -21.37 -27.57
C GLU A 953 2.13 -22.27 -28.30
N GLU A 954 3.38 -21.84 -28.48
CA GLU A 954 4.43 -22.65 -29.06
C GLU A 954 4.72 -23.91 -28.23
N ARG A 955 4.79 -23.79 -26.90
CA ARG A 955 4.98 -24.97 -26.03
C ARG A 955 3.75 -25.88 -26.03
N TYR A 956 2.54 -25.33 -26.04
CA TYR A 956 1.30 -26.10 -26.23
C TYR A 956 1.35 -26.90 -27.54
N PHE A 957 1.67 -26.27 -28.67
CA PHE A 957 1.79 -26.98 -29.95
C PHE A 957 2.87 -28.09 -29.89
N ARG A 958 4.02 -27.83 -29.26
CA ARG A 958 5.10 -28.82 -29.08
C ARG A 958 4.64 -30.05 -28.28
N PHE A 959 3.80 -29.91 -27.25
CA PHE A 959 3.32 -31.01 -26.40
C PHE A 959 2.02 -31.68 -26.88
N CYS A 960 1.07 -30.89 -27.38
CA CYS A 960 -0.29 -31.31 -27.76
C CYS A 960 -0.42 -31.69 -29.25
N LYS A 961 0.48 -31.20 -30.12
CA LYS A 961 0.46 -31.42 -31.59
C LYS A 961 -0.77 -30.87 -32.32
N VAL A 962 -1.52 -29.98 -31.68
CA VAL A 962 -2.61 -29.20 -32.24
C VAL A 962 -2.43 -27.73 -31.84
N SER A 963 -2.98 -26.80 -32.60
CA SER A 963 -2.94 -25.37 -32.25
C SER A 963 -3.67 -25.11 -30.93
N ALA A 964 -3.09 -24.26 -30.09
CA ALA A 964 -3.77 -23.76 -28.90
C ALA A 964 -5.04 -22.99 -29.27
N LEU A 965 -4.95 -22.11 -30.28
CA LEU A 965 -6.07 -21.29 -30.77
C LEU A 965 -7.26 -22.15 -31.24
N ASN A 966 -7.04 -23.31 -31.87
CA ASN A 966 -8.13 -24.21 -32.26
C ASN A 966 -8.71 -25.05 -31.10
N ALA A 967 -7.96 -25.29 -30.02
CA ALA A 967 -8.27 -26.31 -29.02
C ALA A 967 -8.60 -25.75 -27.63
N GLN A 968 -8.16 -24.53 -27.31
CA GLN A 968 -8.36 -23.83 -26.04
C GLN A 968 -9.36 -22.69 -26.19
N LEU A 969 -10.49 -22.99 -26.83
CA LEU A 969 -11.59 -22.06 -27.00
C LEU A 969 -12.12 -21.61 -25.62
N PRO A 970 -12.44 -20.32 -25.43
CA PRO A 970 -12.99 -19.83 -24.17
C PRO A 970 -14.36 -20.46 -23.91
N ARG A 971 -14.60 -20.80 -22.64
CA ARG A 971 -15.82 -21.47 -22.17
C ARG A 971 -16.50 -20.69 -21.07
N TRP A 972 -17.81 -20.83 -20.97
CA TRP A 972 -18.56 -20.34 -19.84
C TRP A 972 -18.26 -21.20 -18.61
N THR A 973 -18.08 -20.54 -17.47
CA THR A 973 -17.87 -21.17 -16.17
C THR A 973 -18.80 -20.51 -15.15
N PRO A 974 -19.26 -21.23 -14.10
CA PRO A 974 -20.16 -20.67 -13.10
C PRO A 974 -19.65 -19.34 -12.51
N VAL A 975 -20.60 -18.48 -12.17
CA VAL A 975 -20.36 -17.19 -11.48
C VAL A 975 -21.12 -17.24 -10.16
N ILE A 976 -20.59 -16.60 -9.13
CA ILE A 976 -21.29 -16.30 -7.88
C ILE A 976 -22.57 -15.50 -8.18
N GLU A 977 -23.73 -15.99 -7.76
CA GLU A 977 -24.93 -15.15 -7.63
C GLU A 977 -24.63 -14.00 -6.66
N PRO A 978 -24.89 -12.73 -7.02
CA PRO A 978 -25.84 -12.22 -8.02
C PRO A 978 -25.23 -11.83 -9.39
N LEU A 979 -23.98 -12.20 -9.69
CA LEU A 979 -23.23 -11.73 -10.86
C LEU A 979 -23.47 -12.56 -12.15
N THR A 980 -24.37 -13.54 -12.13
CA THR A 980 -24.72 -14.33 -13.33
C THR A 980 -25.23 -13.52 -14.54
N PRO A 981 -25.88 -12.32 -14.41
CA PRO A 981 -26.29 -11.51 -15.55
C PRO A 981 -25.14 -11.02 -16.47
N ILE A 982 -23.87 -11.15 -16.07
CA ILE A 982 -22.69 -10.88 -16.92
C ILE A 982 -22.75 -11.67 -18.23
N SER A 983 -23.38 -12.84 -18.26
CA SER A 983 -23.53 -13.65 -19.48
C SER A 983 -24.21 -12.87 -20.63
N ARG A 984 -25.11 -11.93 -20.31
CA ARG A 984 -25.86 -11.10 -21.25
C ARG A 984 -24.97 -10.17 -22.09
N ILE A 985 -23.76 -9.86 -21.62
CA ILE A 985 -22.80 -9.01 -22.34
C ILE A 985 -22.34 -9.68 -23.65
N ALA A 986 -21.91 -10.94 -23.60
CA ALA A 986 -21.43 -11.66 -24.79
C ALA A 986 -22.57 -12.00 -25.78
N THR A 987 -23.81 -12.10 -25.31
CA THR A 987 -24.99 -12.37 -26.15
C THR A 987 -25.71 -11.10 -26.62
N SER A 988 -25.16 -9.90 -26.36
CA SER A 988 -25.77 -8.61 -26.69
C SER A 988 -25.82 -8.31 -28.19
N ASN A 989 -26.70 -7.39 -28.60
CA ASN A 989 -26.82 -6.96 -29.99
C ASN A 989 -25.59 -6.15 -30.43
N ILE A 990 -25.03 -5.31 -29.55
CA ILE A 990 -23.81 -4.56 -29.90
C ILE A 990 -22.59 -5.48 -30.07
N VAL A 991 -22.44 -6.54 -29.24
CA VAL A 991 -21.37 -7.55 -29.49
C VAL A 991 -21.57 -8.25 -30.83
N LEU A 992 -22.81 -8.61 -31.20
CA LEU A 992 -23.10 -9.19 -32.51
C LEU A 992 -22.70 -8.24 -33.65
N GLN A 993 -22.99 -6.94 -33.54
CA GLN A 993 -22.63 -5.94 -34.55
C GLN A 993 -21.11 -5.76 -34.68
N ILE A 994 -20.38 -5.68 -33.55
CA ILE A 994 -18.91 -5.63 -33.50
C ILE A 994 -18.31 -6.85 -34.19
N VAL A 995 -18.76 -8.05 -33.82
CA VAL A 995 -18.28 -9.31 -34.41
C VAL A 995 -18.60 -9.35 -35.91
N ARG A 996 -19.82 -8.96 -36.33
CA ARG A 996 -20.19 -8.91 -37.76
C ARG A 996 -19.31 -7.93 -38.55
N ALA A 997 -18.93 -6.79 -37.97
CA ALA A 997 -17.99 -5.85 -38.58
C ALA A 997 -16.60 -6.48 -38.78
N VAL A 998 -16.07 -7.16 -37.75
CA VAL A 998 -14.80 -7.91 -37.87
C VAL A 998 -14.86 -8.94 -38.99
N LEU A 999 -15.93 -9.75 -39.07
CA LEU A 999 -16.08 -10.76 -40.14
C LEU A 999 -16.17 -10.11 -41.53
N PHE A 1000 -16.86 -8.98 -41.64
CA PHE A 1000 -16.96 -8.21 -42.89
C PHE A 1000 -15.58 -7.73 -43.35
N TYR A 1001 -14.83 -7.01 -42.51
CA TYR A 1001 -13.49 -6.54 -42.86
C TYR A 1001 -12.53 -7.70 -43.17
N ALA A 1002 -12.56 -8.77 -42.36
CA ALA A 1002 -11.72 -9.95 -42.57
C ALA A 1002 -12.01 -10.68 -43.90
N PHE A 1003 -13.23 -10.58 -44.43
CA PHE A 1003 -13.56 -11.10 -45.75
C PHE A 1003 -13.10 -10.16 -46.86
N PHE A 1004 -13.51 -8.87 -46.78
CA PHE A 1004 -13.45 -7.91 -47.88
C PHE A 1004 -12.14 -7.10 -48.03
N SER A 1005 -11.24 -7.05 -47.04
CA SER A 1005 -9.96 -6.30 -47.12
C SER A 1005 -8.89 -6.93 -48.07
N LYS A 1006 -9.28 -7.48 -49.22
CA LYS A 1006 -8.39 -8.18 -50.18
C LYS A 1006 -7.56 -7.27 -51.12
N THR A 1007 -7.50 -5.96 -50.89
CA THR A 1007 -6.87 -5.00 -51.83
C THR A 1007 -5.92 -3.97 -51.19
N SER A 1008 -5.76 -3.96 -49.87
CA SER A 1008 -4.86 -3.06 -49.14
C SER A 1008 -3.66 -3.83 -48.56
N SER A 1009 -2.52 -3.16 -48.38
CA SER A 1009 -1.32 -3.75 -47.76
C SER A 1009 -1.47 -3.99 -46.25
N ILE A 1010 -2.54 -3.47 -45.63
CA ILE A 1010 -2.88 -3.67 -44.22
C ILE A 1010 -4.38 -4.00 -44.12
N SER A 1011 -4.75 -4.90 -43.20
CA SER A 1011 -6.14 -5.32 -42.95
C SER A 1011 -6.70 -4.67 -41.68
N ARG A 1012 -7.98 -4.27 -41.71
CA ARG A 1012 -8.74 -3.78 -40.54
C ARG A 1012 -9.21 -4.91 -39.61
N ALA A 1013 -9.04 -6.15 -40.04
CA ALA A 1013 -9.26 -7.35 -39.24
C ALA A 1013 -8.19 -8.40 -39.65
N PRO A 1014 -6.96 -8.32 -39.11
CA PRO A 1014 -5.96 -9.36 -39.28
C PRO A 1014 -6.35 -10.64 -38.52
N ASP A 1015 -5.69 -11.75 -38.81
CA ASP A 1015 -6.03 -13.08 -38.27
C ASP A 1015 -6.22 -13.10 -36.74
N ALA A 1016 -5.41 -12.37 -35.96
CA ALA A 1016 -5.56 -12.27 -34.50
C ALA A 1016 -6.89 -11.63 -34.05
N VAL A 1017 -7.36 -10.60 -34.76
CA VAL A 1017 -8.66 -9.94 -34.52
C VAL A 1017 -9.80 -10.87 -34.93
N LEU A 1018 -9.70 -11.50 -36.10
CA LEU A 1018 -10.68 -12.48 -36.58
C LEU A 1018 -10.83 -13.66 -35.60
N ILE A 1019 -9.71 -14.29 -35.22
CA ILE A 1019 -9.71 -15.44 -34.30
C ILE A 1019 -10.28 -15.05 -32.94
N THR A 1020 -9.95 -13.85 -32.41
CA THR A 1020 -10.53 -13.36 -31.15
C THR A 1020 -12.04 -13.11 -31.26
N ALA A 1021 -12.54 -12.61 -32.39
CA ALA A 1021 -13.98 -12.50 -32.63
C ALA A 1021 -14.67 -13.87 -32.73
N LEU A 1022 -14.05 -14.86 -33.40
CA LEU A 1022 -14.54 -16.24 -33.45
C LEU A 1022 -14.53 -16.91 -32.06
N HIS A 1023 -13.55 -16.60 -31.21
CA HIS A 1023 -13.50 -17.03 -29.82
C HIS A 1023 -14.61 -16.37 -28.97
N LEU A 1024 -14.92 -15.09 -29.19
CA LEU A 1024 -16.06 -14.44 -28.53
C LEU A 1024 -17.40 -15.05 -28.96
N ILE A 1025 -17.58 -15.42 -30.24
CA ILE A 1025 -18.73 -16.24 -30.69
C ILE A 1025 -18.75 -17.59 -29.95
N SER A 1026 -17.61 -18.29 -29.84
CA SER A 1026 -17.54 -19.57 -29.14
C SER A 1026 -18.01 -19.46 -27.68
N LEU A 1027 -17.59 -18.40 -26.97
CA LEU A 1027 -18.00 -18.13 -25.59
C LEU A 1027 -19.49 -17.78 -25.48
N ALA A 1028 -20.02 -16.98 -26.41
CA ALA A 1028 -21.43 -16.62 -26.44
C ALA A 1028 -22.33 -17.84 -26.73
N LEU A 1029 -21.90 -18.76 -27.60
CA LEU A 1029 -22.61 -20.03 -27.82
C LEU A 1029 -22.51 -20.98 -26.60
N ASP A 1030 -21.40 -20.95 -25.87
CA ASP A 1030 -21.24 -21.68 -24.59
C ASP A 1030 -22.24 -21.21 -23.52
N ILE A 1031 -22.48 -19.90 -23.48
CA ILE A 1031 -23.54 -19.28 -22.65
C ILE A 1031 -24.92 -19.74 -23.11
N CYS A 1032 -25.18 -19.82 -24.42
CA CYS A 1032 -26.45 -20.32 -24.94
C CYS A 1032 -26.71 -21.79 -24.58
N ASP A 1033 -25.71 -22.67 -24.74
CA ASP A 1033 -25.79 -24.08 -24.32
C ASP A 1033 -26.09 -24.18 -22.81
N ALA A 1034 -25.42 -23.37 -21.98
CA ALA A 1034 -25.65 -23.33 -20.53
C ALA A 1034 -27.04 -22.80 -20.14
N HIS A 1035 -27.55 -21.77 -20.79
CA HIS A 1035 -28.89 -21.21 -20.51
C HIS A 1035 -30.02 -22.18 -20.91
N GLN A 1036 -29.87 -22.93 -22.02
CA GLN A 1036 -30.85 -23.94 -22.43
C GLN A 1036 -30.93 -25.10 -21.43
N LEU A 1037 -29.81 -25.50 -20.83
CA LEU A 1037 -29.76 -26.50 -19.75
C LEU A 1037 -30.39 -26.03 -18.42
N LEU A 1038 -30.60 -24.71 -18.26
CA LEU A 1038 -31.18 -24.10 -17.06
C LEU A 1038 -32.66 -23.70 -17.23
N HIS A 1039 -33.27 -23.99 -18.38
CA HIS A 1039 -34.66 -23.61 -18.70
C HIS A 1039 -34.95 -22.11 -18.51
N ILE A 1040 -34.02 -21.25 -18.93
CA ILE A 1040 -34.22 -19.80 -18.94
C ILE A 1040 -34.92 -19.42 -20.26
N ASP A 1041 -36.21 -19.06 -20.18
CA ASP A 1041 -37.08 -18.80 -21.35
C ASP A 1041 -36.76 -17.49 -22.13
N ASP A 1042 -35.79 -16.68 -21.69
CA ASP A 1042 -35.43 -15.41 -22.33
C ASP A 1042 -34.73 -15.62 -23.71
N PRO A 1043 -35.26 -15.05 -24.81
CA PRO A 1043 -34.64 -15.15 -26.12
C PRO A 1043 -33.27 -14.44 -26.21
N LEU A 1044 -32.18 -15.20 -26.37
CA LEU A 1044 -30.82 -14.65 -26.44
C LEU A 1044 -30.54 -13.95 -27.79
N PRO A 1045 -30.23 -12.63 -27.82
CA PRO A 1045 -30.14 -11.84 -29.06
C PRO A 1045 -29.23 -12.42 -30.13
N ILE A 1046 -28.06 -12.95 -29.73
CA ILE A 1046 -27.09 -13.54 -30.68
C ILE A 1046 -27.67 -14.72 -31.51
N LEU A 1047 -28.61 -15.50 -30.99
CA LEU A 1047 -29.25 -16.61 -31.73
C LEU A 1047 -30.44 -16.18 -32.60
N ILE A 1048 -31.02 -15.02 -32.30
CA ILE A 1048 -32.14 -14.41 -33.05
C ILE A 1048 -31.57 -13.70 -34.27
N TYR A 1049 -30.65 -12.76 -34.02
CA TYR A 1049 -30.14 -11.81 -35.00
C TYR A 1049 -28.96 -12.35 -35.83
N ALA A 1050 -28.42 -13.54 -35.53
CA ALA A 1050 -27.41 -14.20 -36.39
C ALA A 1050 -27.91 -14.44 -37.82
N CYS A 1051 -29.22 -14.65 -37.99
CA CYS A 1051 -29.88 -14.80 -39.29
C CYS A 1051 -30.31 -13.47 -39.92
N GLU A 1052 -30.25 -12.34 -39.21
CA GLU A 1052 -30.76 -11.07 -39.70
C GLU A 1052 -29.85 -10.49 -40.79
N GLU A 1053 -30.41 -10.37 -42.00
CA GLU A 1053 -29.76 -9.74 -43.14
C GLU A 1053 -29.74 -8.21 -42.97
N CYS A 1054 -28.56 -7.59 -43.08
CA CYS A 1054 -28.41 -6.14 -43.15
C CYS A 1054 -27.85 -5.69 -44.50
N ASN A 1055 -28.16 -4.45 -44.84
CA ASN A 1055 -27.50 -3.74 -45.95
C ASN A 1055 -26.18 -3.15 -45.45
N VAL A 1056 -25.10 -3.33 -46.21
CA VAL A 1056 -23.76 -2.88 -45.83
C VAL A 1056 -23.22 -1.88 -46.85
N GLY A 1057 -22.90 -0.68 -46.38
CA GLY A 1057 -22.32 0.42 -47.15
C GLY A 1057 -22.93 1.80 -46.81
N SER A 1058 -22.10 2.84 -46.84
CA SER A 1058 -22.52 4.24 -46.66
C SER A 1058 -22.77 4.94 -48.00
N THR A 1059 -23.51 6.06 -47.99
CA THR A 1059 -23.88 6.82 -49.19
C THR A 1059 -22.74 7.69 -49.71
N ASN A 1060 -21.77 7.09 -50.42
CA ASN A 1060 -21.15 7.61 -51.65
C ASN A 1060 -20.14 6.59 -52.22
N ALA A 1061 -20.02 6.53 -53.55
CA ALA A 1061 -19.04 5.71 -54.29
C ALA A 1061 -19.07 4.16 -54.07
N ALA A 1062 -20.18 3.53 -54.48
CA ALA A 1062 -20.22 2.22 -55.15
C ALA A 1062 -19.38 1.04 -54.62
N VAL A 1063 -19.89 0.29 -53.62
CA VAL A 1063 -20.52 -1.04 -53.83
C VAL A 1063 -21.66 -1.21 -52.82
N PHE A 1064 -22.80 -1.75 -53.25
CA PHE A 1064 -23.89 -2.18 -52.35
C PHE A 1064 -23.71 -3.65 -51.94
N TRP A 1065 -23.15 -3.91 -50.76
CA TRP A 1065 -23.07 -5.26 -50.20
C TRP A 1065 -24.38 -5.59 -49.48
N LYS A 1066 -25.40 -5.98 -50.26
CA LYS A 1066 -26.73 -6.29 -49.72
C LYS A 1066 -26.78 -7.66 -49.05
N ASN A 1067 -27.77 -7.81 -48.18
CA ASN A 1067 -28.22 -9.08 -47.61
C ASN A 1067 -27.10 -9.90 -46.95
N GLN A 1068 -26.33 -9.31 -46.03
CA GLN A 1068 -25.35 -10.04 -45.23
C GLN A 1068 -25.81 -10.20 -43.77
N SER A 1069 -25.79 -11.44 -43.30
CA SER A 1069 -26.05 -11.85 -41.91
C SER A 1069 -24.74 -12.32 -41.24
N LEU A 1070 -24.78 -12.68 -39.95
CA LEU A 1070 -23.60 -13.29 -39.32
C LEU A 1070 -23.26 -14.63 -39.99
N LEU A 1071 -24.28 -15.43 -40.27
CA LEU A 1071 -24.12 -16.77 -40.86
C LEU A 1071 -23.61 -16.70 -42.30
N SER A 1072 -24.07 -15.74 -43.12
CA SER A 1072 -23.57 -15.59 -44.50
C SER A 1072 -22.10 -15.18 -44.55
N LEU A 1073 -21.66 -14.31 -43.64
CA LEU A 1073 -20.26 -13.90 -43.52
C LEU A 1073 -19.37 -15.03 -43.00
N LEU A 1074 -19.82 -15.79 -41.99
CA LEU A 1074 -19.11 -17.00 -41.52
C LEU A 1074 -18.98 -18.04 -42.65
N VAL A 1075 -20.05 -18.36 -43.37
CA VAL A 1075 -20.00 -19.30 -44.52
C VAL A 1075 -19.07 -18.81 -45.63
N SER A 1076 -19.05 -17.49 -45.91
CA SER A 1076 -18.18 -16.90 -46.92
C SER A 1076 -16.71 -16.94 -46.51
N LEU A 1077 -16.39 -16.63 -45.25
CA LEU A 1077 -15.05 -16.79 -44.68
C LEU A 1077 -14.61 -18.26 -44.68
N MET A 1078 -15.50 -19.19 -44.31
CA MET A 1078 -15.21 -20.63 -44.35
C MET A 1078 -14.80 -21.08 -45.76
N ARG A 1079 -15.50 -20.64 -46.81
CA ARG A 1079 -15.13 -20.92 -48.21
C ARG A 1079 -13.76 -20.34 -48.57
N LYS A 1080 -13.54 -19.05 -48.28
CA LYS A 1080 -12.24 -18.36 -48.46
C LYS A 1080 -11.07 -19.11 -47.80
N PHE A 1081 -11.22 -19.51 -46.53
CA PHE A 1081 -10.16 -20.20 -45.80
C PHE A 1081 -9.99 -21.66 -46.22
N LYS A 1082 -11.01 -22.32 -46.79
CA LYS A 1082 -10.86 -23.64 -47.43
C LYS A 1082 -9.98 -23.54 -48.68
N GLU A 1083 -10.32 -22.63 -49.59
CA GLU A 1083 -9.58 -22.35 -50.83
C GLU A 1083 -8.11 -21.98 -50.55
N GLU A 1084 -7.85 -21.19 -49.50
CA GLU A 1084 -6.48 -20.82 -49.10
C GLU A 1084 -5.71 -21.99 -48.44
N ASN A 1085 -6.37 -22.84 -47.65
CA ASN A 1085 -5.74 -24.01 -47.02
C ASN A 1085 -5.33 -25.09 -48.03
N ASP A 1086 -6.14 -25.34 -49.06
CA ASP A 1086 -5.83 -26.31 -50.13
C ASP A 1086 -4.58 -25.91 -50.94
N MET A 1087 -4.13 -24.65 -50.84
CA MET A 1087 -2.94 -24.11 -51.51
C MET A 1087 -1.69 -24.00 -50.62
N HIS A 1088 -1.84 -23.84 -49.29
CA HIS A 1088 -0.74 -23.57 -48.34
C HIS A 1088 -0.86 -24.39 -47.05
N VAL A 1089 -0.29 -25.60 -47.07
CA VAL A 1089 -0.55 -26.66 -46.09
C VAL A 1089 0.21 -26.54 -44.75
N GLU A 1090 1.33 -25.81 -44.67
CA GLU A 1090 2.28 -25.94 -43.55
C GLU A 1090 2.64 -24.64 -42.77
N THR A 1091 2.01 -23.48 -43.02
CA THR A 1091 2.49 -22.18 -42.49
C THR A 1091 1.57 -21.41 -41.53
N ARG A 1092 0.30 -21.79 -41.33
CA ARG A 1092 -0.63 -21.07 -40.44
C ARG A 1092 -0.69 -21.67 -39.03
N GLN A 1093 -0.56 -20.83 -38.00
CA GLN A 1093 -0.64 -21.22 -36.57
C GLN A 1093 -2.06 -21.61 -36.11
N CYS A 1094 -3.11 -21.22 -36.84
CA CYS A 1094 -4.51 -21.55 -36.56
C CYS A 1094 -5.23 -21.97 -37.84
N ASN A 1095 -6.01 -23.05 -37.77
CA ASN A 1095 -6.91 -23.46 -38.85
C ASN A 1095 -8.25 -22.74 -38.69
N VAL A 1096 -8.39 -21.59 -39.34
CA VAL A 1096 -9.60 -20.75 -39.26
C VAL A 1096 -10.82 -21.46 -39.89
N TYR A 1097 -10.62 -22.26 -40.94
CA TYR A 1097 -11.68 -23.04 -41.58
C TYR A 1097 -12.38 -23.99 -40.59
N SER A 1098 -11.62 -24.82 -39.87
CA SER A 1098 -12.21 -25.79 -38.94
C SER A 1098 -12.84 -25.13 -37.71
N LEU A 1099 -12.32 -23.97 -37.27
CA LEU A 1099 -12.93 -23.17 -36.21
C LEU A 1099 -14.32 -22.65 -36.64
N ILE A 1100 -14.44 -22.07 -37.83
CA ILE A 1100 -15.73 -21.59 -38.34
C ILE A 1100 -16.70 -22.76 -38.55
N GLU A 1101 -16.24 -23.89 -39.09
CA GLU A 1101 -17.06 -25.09 -39.29
C GLU A 1101 -17.68 -25.58 -37.95
N VAL A 1102 -16.89 -25.63 -36.87
CA VAL A 1102 -17.36 -25.99 -35.53
C VAL A 1102 -18.40 -25.00 -35.00
N LEU A 1103 -18.21 -23.70 -35.22
CA LEU A 1103 -19.18 -22.67 -34.79
C LEU A 1103 -20.51 -22.78 -35.55
N LEU A 1104 -20.46 -22.99 -36.88
CA LEU A 1104 -21.66 -23.24 -37.69
C LEU A 1104 -22.39 -24.51 -37.25
N LYS A 1105 -21.65 -25.58 -36.92
CA LYS A 1105 -22.15 -26.84 -36.33
C LYS A 1105 -22.64 -26.69 -34.86
N ARG A 1106 -22.46 -25.55 -34.21
CA ARG A 1106 -23.13 -25.17 -32.93
C ARG A 1106 -24.39 -24.35 -33.18
N PHE A 1107 -24.32 -23.31 -34.03
CA PHE A 1107 -25.49 -22.50 -34.39
C PHE A 1107 -26.69 -23.34 -34.89
N SER A 1108 -26.43 -24.34 -35.74
CA SER A 1108 -27.47 -25.25 -36.26
C SER A 1108 -28.11 -26.18 -35.21
N LYS A 1109 -27.48 -26.36 -34.05
CA LYS A 1109 -28.01 -27.14 -32.92
C LYS A 1109 -28.78 -26.26 -31.94
N LEU A 1110 -28.26 -25.06 -31.67
CA LEU A 1110 -28.80 -24.12 -30.68
C LEU A 1110 -30.06 -23.37 -31.14
N SER A 1111 -30.24 -23.16 -32.44
CA SER A 1111 -31.35 -22.36 -32.98
C SER A 1111 -31.95 -23.01 -34.25
N PRO A 1112 -33.25 -23.39 -34.26
CA PRO A 1112 -33.92 -23.91 -35.43
C PRO A 1112 -33.88 -22.96 -36.63
N ASN A 1113 -33.96 -21.64 -36.39
CA ASN A 1113 -33.86 -20.63 -37.44
C ASN A 1113 -32.45 -20.65 -38.08
N CYS A 1114 -31.40 -20.76 -37.26
CA CYS A 1114 -30.04 -20.93 -37.76
C CYS A 1114 -29.86 -22.27 -38.51
N MET A 1115 -30.55 -23.35 -38.10
CA MET A 1115 -30.50 -24.63 -38.81
C MET A 1115 -31.05 -24.50 -40.24
N VAL A 1116 -32.24 -23.91 -40.41
CA VAL A 1116 -32.87 -23.71 -41.72
C VAL A 1116 -32.03 -22.79 -42.61
N GLU A 1117 -31.51 -21.70 -42.04
CA GLU A 1117 -30.67 -20.76 -42.79
C GLU A 1117 -29.31 -21.38 -43.18
N LEU A 1118 -28.73 -22.26 -42.37
CA LEU A 1118 -27.51 -22.99 -42.73
C LEU A 1118 -27.76 -24.10 -43.75
N GLN A 1119 -28.95 -24.73 -43.76
CA GLN A 1119 -29.35 -25.62 -44.87
C GLN A 1119 -29.44 -24.85 -46.21
N ARG A 1120 -29.85 -23.57 -46.19
CA ARG A 1120 -29.86 -22.68 -47.36
C ARG A 1120 -28.45 -22.27 -47.79
N LEU A 1121 -27.60 -21.84 -46.85
CA LEU A 1121 -26.31 -21.22 -47.16
C LEU A 1121 -25.17 -22.24 -47.40
N ALA A 1122 -25.16 -23.35 -46.64
CA ALA A 1122 -24.06 -24.33 -46.60
C ALA A 1122 -24.56 -25.73 -46.16
N PRO A 1123 -25.38 -26.42 -46.99
CA PRO A 1123 -26.02 -27.69 -46.62
C PRO A 1123 -25.02 -28.77 -46.16
N ASP A 1124 -23.84 -28.83 -46.77
CA ASP A 1124 -22.75 -29.77 -46.46
C ASP A 1124 -22.38 -29.78 -44.96
N VAL A 1125 -22.46 -28.63 -44.30
CA VAL A 1125 -22.11 -28.46 -42.87
C VAL A 1125 -23.16 -29.10 -41.95
N VAL A 1126 -24.40 -29.27 -42.43
CA VAL A 1126 -25.53 -29.79 -41.66
C VAL A 1126 -25.66 -31.31 -41.79
N PHE A 1127 -25.60 -31.83 -43.03
CA PHE A 1127 -25.87 -33.26 -43.32
C PHE A 1127 -24.81 -34.24 -42.80
N ASP A 1128 -23.59 -33.77 -42.56
CA ASP A 1128 -22.49 -34.52 -41.93
C ASP A 1128 -22.83 -35.03 -40.51
N SER A 1129 -23.93 -34.57 -39.92
CA SER A 1129 -24.39 -34.93 -38.57
C SER A 1129 -25.08 -36.31 -38.45
N GLN A 1130 -25.44 -36.98 -39.55
CA GLN A 1130 -26.30 -38.18 -39.52
C GLN A 1130 -25.65 -39.50 -39.99
N VAL A 1131 -24.47 -39.48 -40.63
CA VAL A 1131 -23.83 -40.69 -41.18
C VAL A 1131 -22.54 -41.02 -40.44
N ASN A 1132 -22.65 -41.57 -39.22
CA ASN A 1132 -21.60 -42.40 -38.58
C ASN A 1132 -22.09 -43.06 -37.27
N ARG A 1133 -22.96 -44.08 -37.37
CA ARG A 1133 -23.33 -44.97 -36.24
C ARG A 1133 -23.42 -46.47 -36.59
N SER A 1134 -22.73 -46.88 -37.66
CA SER A 1134 -22.49 -48.28 -38.00
C SER A 1134 -21.23 -48.38 -38.87
N ASP A 1135 -20.15 -48.90 -38.31
CA ASP A 1135 -19.04 -49.65 -38.96
C ASP A 1135 -17.71 -49.53 -38.18
N GLN A 1136 -17.72 -50.10 -36.97
CA GLN A 1136 -16.50 -50.56 -36.31
C GLN A 1136 -16.57 -52.08 -36.18
N ASN A 1137 -16.21 -52.82 -37.24
CA ASN A 1137 -15.69 -54.20 -37.19
C ASN A 1137 -15.38 -54.75 -38.60
N LEU A 1138 -14.19 -54.46 -39.14
CA LEU A 1138 -13.31 -55.44 -39.81
C LEU A 1138 -11.96 -54.79 -40.17
N ALA A 1139 -10.89 -55.17 -39.48
CA ALA A 1139 -9.53 -54.75 -39.84
C ALA A 1139 -8.84 -55.86 -40.64
N SER A 1140 -8.54 -55.60 -41.92
CA SER A 1140 -7.77 -56.52 -42.76
C SER A 1140 -6.28 -56.49 -42.40
N THR A 1141 -5.68 -57.66 -42.19
CA THR A 1141 -4.35 -57.82 -41.57
C THR A 1141 -3.19 -57.68 -42.56
N SER A 1142 -3.24 -56.71 -43.48
CA SER A 1142 -2.19 -56.49 -44.50
C SER A 1142 -1.52 -55.10 -44.46
N ASP A 1143 -2.11 -54.11 -43.79
CA ASP A 1143 -1.64 -52.71 -43.81
C ASP A 1143 -0.78 -52.32 -42.58
N VAL A 1144 -0.54 -53.25 -41.64
CA VAL A 1144 0.24 -52.96 -40.43
C VAL A 1144 1.75 -53.02 -40.69
N ASP A 1145 2.23 -54.00 -41.46
CA ASP A 1145 3.67 -54.23 -41.61
C ASP A 1145 4.31 -53.33 -42.67
N ASP A 1146 3.58 -52.92 -43.70
CA ASP A 1146 4.05 -51.92 -44.67
C ASP A 1146 4.22 -50.52 -44.02
N ARG A 1147 3.32 -50.16 -43.10
CA ARG A 1147 3.47 -48.96 -42.24
C ARG A 1147 4.69 -49.07 -41.30
N LYS A 1148 4.96 -50.24 -40.72
CA LYS A 1148 6.20 -50.48 -39.92
C LYS A 1148 7.47 -50.41 -40.78
N ALA A 1149 7.45 -50.92 -42.00
CA ALA A 1149 8.58 -50.84 -42.93
C ALA A 1149 8.90 -49.37 -43.26
N LYS A 1150 7.90 -48.59 -43.67
CA LYS A 1150 8.03 -47.16 -43.98
C LYS A 1150 8.46 -46.33 -42.76
N ALA A 1151 8.02 -46.68 -41.55
CA ALA A 1151 8.49 -46.06 -40.31
C ALA A 1151 9.99 -46.32 -40.04
N ARG A 1152 10.44 -47.58 -40.15
CA ARG A 1152 11.86 -47.95 -39.99
C ARG A 1152 12.75 -47.26 -41.03
N GLN A 1153 12.29 -47.16 -42.28
CA GLN A 1153 13.02 -46.52 -43.36
C GLN A 1153 13.19 -45.00 -43.13
N ARG A 1154 12.15 -44.32 -42.62
CA ARG A 1154 12.25 -42.91 -42.17
C ARG A 1154 13.20 -42.75 -40.98
N GLN A 1155 13.16 -43.66 -40.01
CA GLN A 1155 14.04 -43.62 -38.83
C GLN A 1155 15.52 -43.83 -39.20
N ALA A 1156 15.81 -44.72 -40.14
CA ALA A 1156 17.14 -44.89 -40.71
C ALA A 1156 17.63 -43.62 -41.44
N ALA A 1157 16.81 -43.02 -42.29
CA ALA A 1157 17.17 -41.78 -43.00
C ALA A 1157 17.45 -40.59 -42.06
N ILE A 1158 16.73 -40.48 -40.93
CA ILE A 1158 16.99 -39.46 -39.90
C ILE A 1158 18.33 -39.73 -39.20
N LEU A 1159 18.63 -40.98 -38.83
CA LEU A 1159 19.92 -41.36 -38.23
C LEU A 1159 21.09 -41.12 -39.20
N GLU A 1160 20.91 -41.40 -40.49
CA GLU A 1160 21.91 -41.16 -41.53
C GLU A 1160 22.15 -39.67 -41.76
N LYS A 1161 21.08 -38.84 -41.74
CA LYS A 1161 21.21 -37.37 -41.78
C LYS A 1161 21.92 -36.83 -40.54
N MET A 1162 21.58 -37.30 -39.35
CA MET A 1162 22.28 -36.92 -38.11
C MET A 1162 23.76 -37.33 -38.14
N ARG A 1163 24.07 -38.52 -38.69
CA ARG A 1163 25.46 -38.99 -38.87
C ARG A 1163 26.22 -38.10 -39.86
N ALA A 1164 25.60 -37.69 -40.96
CA ALA A 1164 26.19 -36.77 -41.93
C ALA A 1164 26.43 -35.37 -41.35
N GLU A 1165 25.52 -34.84 -40.53
CA GLU A 1165 25.68 -33.57 -39.84
C GLU A 1165 26.74 -33.63 -38.73
N GLN A 1166 26.81 -34.73 -37.96
CA GLN A 1166 27.90 -34.97 -37.01
C GLN A 1166 29.27 -35.08 -37.71
N SER A 1167 29.37 -35.80 -38.83
CA SER A 1167 30.62 -35.87 -39.61
C SER A 1167 31.03 -34.50 -40.17
N LYS A 1168 30.08 -33.66 -40.60
CA LYS A 1168 30.38 -32.27 -41.00
C LYS A 1168 30.84 -31.41 -39.82
N PHE A 1169 30.23 -31.57 -38.65
CA PHE A 1169 30.63 -30.85 -37.43
C PHE A 1169 32.04 -31.24 -36.99
N VAL A 1170 32.36 -32.54 -36.95
CA VAL A 1170 33.72 -33.04 -36.65
C VAL A 1170 34.74 -32.52 -37.67
N ALA A 1171 34.40 -32.53 -38.97
CA ALA A 1171 35.27 -31.96 -40.01
C ALA A 1171 35.52 -30.45 -39.82
N SER A 1172 34.52 -29.68 -39.36
CA SER A 1172 34.69 -28.25 -39.06
C SER A 1172 35.60 -27.99 -37.85
N LEU A 1173 35.55 -28.85 -36.82
CA LEU A 1173 36.44 -28.76 -35.66
C LEU A 1173 37.91 -29.02 -36.04
N SER A 1174 38.17 -29.95 -36.97
CA SER A 1174 39.53 -30.21 -37.47
C SER A 1174 40.12 -29.10 -38.34
N TYR A 1175 39.33 -28.12 -38.78
CA TYR A 1175 39.83 -26.99 -39.58
C TYR A 1175 40.17 -25.76 -38.71
N ASN A 1176 39.41 -25.53 -37.62
CA ASN A 1176 39.56 -24.36 -36.75
C ASN A 1176 40.72 -24.47 -35.71
N SER A 1177 41.69 -25.35 -35.95
CA SER A 1177 42.85 -25.56 -35.05
C SER A 1177 44.13 -24.84 -35.51
N ILE A 1178 44.10 -24.11 -36.62
CA ILE A 1178 45.27 -23.43 -37.21
C ILE A 1178 44.89 -22.01 -37.68
N GLU A 1179 44.38 -21.17 -36.78
CA GLU A 1179 44.28 -19.72 -36.99
C GLU A 1179 44.09 -18.95 -35.66
N GLN A 1180 45.10 -19.01 -34.78
CA GLN A 1180 45.20 -18.18 -33.57
C GLN A 1180 46.50 -17.38 -33.53
N GLU A 1181 46.71 -16.48 -34.51
CA GLU A 1181 47.69 -15.40 -34.39
C GLU A 1181 47.43 -14.28 -35.41
N THR A 1182 46.67 -13.23 -35.03
CA THR A 1182 47.00 -11.80 -35.28
C THR A 1182 45.91 -10.80 -34.86
N TYR A 1183 46.38 -9.57 -34.60
CA TYR A 1183 45.68 -8.28 -34.42
C TYR A 1183 44.75 -8.02 -33.21
N LYS A 1184 44.85 -6.77 -32.74
CA LYS A 1184 44.22 -6.17 -31.55
C LYS A 1184 43.48 -4.87 -31.96
N GLN A 1185 42.85 -4.24 -30.97
CA GLN A 1185 42.47 -2.81 -30.89
C GLN A 1185 41.22 -2.33 -31.64
N LYS A 1186 40.17 -2.14 -30.84
CA LYS A 1186 39.43 -0.89 -30.55
C LYS A 1186 38.35 -1.31 -29.53
N GLU A 1187 37.92 -0.59 -28.50
CA GLU A 1187 38.25 0.63 -27.74
C GLU A 1187 37.14 0.65 -26.64
N PRO A 1188 37.23 1.38 -25.51
CA PRO A 1188 36.31 1.16 -24.39
C PRO A 1188 34.98 1.94 -24.54
N PHE A 1189 33.90 1.38 -23.96
CA PHE A 1189 32.70 2.14 -23.59
C PHE A 1189 32.96 2.90 -22.27
N PRO A 1190 32.33 4.07 -22.05
CA PRO A 1190 32.46 4.82 -20.79
C PRO A 1190 31.84 4.05 -19.61
N ASP A 1191 32.42 4.21 -18.42
CA ASP A 1191 31.98 3.49 -17.21
C ASP A 1191 30.83 4.18 -16.45
N ASP A 1192 30.51 5.43 -16.78
CA ASP A 1192 29.56 6.29 -16.05
C ASP A 1192 28.09 5.78 -16.04
N VAL A 1193 27.76 4.77 -16.84
CA VAL A 1193 26.43 4.12 -16.88
C VAL A 1193 26.35 2.93 -15.90
N LYS A 1194 27.47 2.50 -15.30
CA LYS A 1194 27.48 1.37 -14.35
C LYS A 1194 27.17 1.79 -12.92
N GLU A 1195 27.65 2.93 -12.45
CA GLU A 1195 27.40 3.35 -11.06
C GLU A 1195 25.91 3.63 -10.81
N GLU A 1196 25.19 4.22 -11.76
CA GLU A 1196 23.76 4.48 -11.59
C GLU A 1196 22.91 3.20 -11.67
N ALA A 1197 23.27 2.27 -12.57
CA ALA A 1197 22.67 0.93 -12.58
C ALA A 1197 22.95 0.15 -11.28
N ILE A 1198 24.11 0.37 -10.64
CA ILE A 1198 24.48 -0.22 -9.34
C ILE A 1198 23.73 0.47 -8.19
N ARG A 1199 23.55 1.81 -8.21
CA ARG A 1199 22.73 2.54 -7.23
C ARG A 1199 21.27 2.09 -7.26
N ILE A 1200 20.67 2.01 -8.45
CA ILE A 1200 19.31 1.50 -8.63
C ILE A 1200 19.22 0.04 -8.13
N LEU A 1201 20.23 -0.81 -8.42
CA LEU A 1201 20.26 -2.16 -7.84
C LEU A 1201 20.44 -2.16 -6.32
N MET A 1202 21.25 -1.28 -5.73
CA MET A 1202 21.46 -1.21 -4.28
C MET A 1202 20.21 -0.74 -3.54
N PHE A 1203 19.56 0.33 -4.01
CA PHE A 1203 18.30 0.83 -3.45
C PHE A 1203 17.18 -0.22 -3.55
N ILE A 1204 17.19 -1.03 -4.62
CA ILE A 1204 16.32 -2.20 -4.75
C ILE A 1204 16.71 -3.32 -3.78
N VAL A 1205 18.00 -3.66 -3.66
CA VAL A 1205 18.49 -4.79 -2.83
C VAL A 1205 18.32 -4.52 -1.33
N GLU A 1206 18.53 -3.30 -0.85
CA GLU A 1206 18.29 -2.92 0.54
C GLU A 1206 16.80 -3.02 0.92
N PHE A 1207 15.88 -2.90 -0.05
CA PHE A 1207 14.45 -3.14 0.13
C PHE A 1207 14.01 -4.61 -0.08
N PHE A 1208 14.90 -5.52 -0.50
CA PHE A 1208 14.56 -6.91 -0.84
C PHE A 1208 14.94 -7.95 0.23
N THR A 1209 15.46 -7.53 1.39
CA THR A 1209 15.83 -8.42 2.51
C THR A 1209 14.71 -8.65 3.54
N ILE A 1210 13.55 -8.02 3.37
CA ILE A 1210 12.31 -8.40 4.07
C ILE A 1210 11.50 -9.30 3.14
N ASP A 1211 10.95 -10.40 3.67
CA ASP A 1211 10.10 -11.38 2.96
C ASP A 1211 10.78 -12.34 1.94
N VAL A 1212 11.99 -12.84 2.23
CA VAL A 1212 12.55 -14.03 1.52
C VAL A 1212 13.11 -15.10 2.48
N GLN A 1213 12.26 -16.05 2.85
CA GLN A 1213 12.61 -17.42 3.28
C GLN A 1213 11.49 -18.38 2.81
N SER A 1214 11.72 -19.65 2.48
CA SER A 1214 12.94 -20.48 2.50
C SER A 1214 12.92 -21.51 1.36
N PHE A 1215 14.05 -22.21 1.15
CA PHE A 1215 14.08 -23.69 1.04
C PHE A 1215 15.54 -24.18 1.08
N ASP A 1216 15.82 -25.14 1.97
CA ASP A 1216 17.18 -25.65 2.24
C ASP A 1216 17.69 -26.70 1.24
N SER A 1217 19.00 -26.97 1.29
CA SER A 1217 19.59 -28.21 0.78
C SER A 1217 20.28 -29.00 1.92
N PRO A 1218 20.02 -30.32 2.05
CA PRO A 1218 20.57 -31.13 3.14
C PRO A 1218 22.07 -31.44 2.95
N SER A 1219 22.75 -31.75 4.05
CA SER A 1219 24.21 -31.86 4.13
C SER A 1219 24.73 -33.29 4.28
N GLY A 1220 26.00 -33.48 3.91
CA GLY A 1220 26.91 -34.49 4.47
C GLY A 1220 27.49 -35.52 3.49
N PRO A 1221 28.67 -36.10 3.80
CA PRO A 1221 29.64 -35.67 4.81
C PRO A 1221 30.68 -34.67 4.27
#